data_AF-A0A074JKK7-F1
#
_entry.id   AF-A0A074JKK7-F1
#
_cell.length_a   1.000
_cell.length_b   1.000
_cell.length_c   1.000
_cell.angle_alpha   90.00
_cell.angle_beta   90.00
_cell.angle_gamma   90.00
#
_symmetry.space_group_name_H-M   'P 1'
#
loop_
_entity.id
_entity.type
_entity.pdbx_description
1 polymer ?
#
loop_
_entity_poly.entity_id
_entity_poly.type
_entity_poly.pdbx_seq_one_letter_code
_entity_poly.pdbx_strand_id
1 'polypeptide(L)'
;MPLPTIASLWIGGDLSYLEQVCLKSFADHGHRTILYTYEGVSNAPEGVEVMDANLVFPSTNFVRHKESGSPAVHADAFRYRMIQLQNAVWVDTDVLCVRPWDFDTQYIFGWEKKNSLVCNAVFGLPRFSETLTRLNKFCLNEYPIPPWLGEKEQDELRALADSGNPVHVSELKWGVWGPSAVTWFLKETGEIEHAQPVEAFYPVSYKFRRELLMAGPVVDKIITDGVYGIHLWNRRLSRRIVTNEGGIVPPASFLGRAISRHEIDMELAPIPDKPPPGYPTQKEIAARKAAKKAGASKPPVSVPPAPAPAPAPASVDPATATYGNTTFHIDRLKQSAPYQRAIEDMESRTETLFERLPDPPTPISNEKILVLTSMKNEAPFILEWIAYHKMIGATHFLVYTNDCTDNTNEILDRLAEMGLVTRLDNPWTPSSNNAPQHAALEDAMQQPVFKDADWVLTIDVDEFVNIHVGDGCFADLFAASNYPNVISFTWKFFGNIDVNAYEDRPISEQFTACAPEFIPKPRLGWGFKSMVHKSAPYTKIGVHRPLKISDEDKVDEVRWVNGSGRKMPDLLLTNNGWRSTKRSLGYQMATLNHYVLRSADSFLVKRDRGRVNHTEQDQGLAYWMRRNYTSETDARMLGRQQGLRKELDALMADSVLSDLHSEAVRWHHARIDALKASPEYKALYDQLTEKQWPDAIYLTKPEGEAGEKDAPDVVIPEPELDLLPTAAAEAKIDRLTRMLAGQVRRDEGITPQGDVIGESGVTTTSSVPQVKRIDIGGGEPQAPSWNGEPEPRFSEMRDAARQQGFFWEGEANAFYFEPVGKRLVVTFDNVHTARLQEQRWPWGHGQISRQLECSVLGIMSKDRSWFRDPFVHDGFDRLQESGWFDQFDQVLFYGASMGGYGALTFSRACPGANVLAIEPQTTLDRSILPDDDRWPWTKKLDWSGRYADAAEGTASARQIVVVSDPYFDMDRAHVERLSGDNIHHLRVPFFGHKSAPALVTLGNLKPLLSQMTHGTFDASQYYQLLRGRHDLARFQHGLITIARERGHLKLALKACEATLGKRSARNIRLIKEDIQAELAAKS
;
A
#
# COMPACT_ATOMS: atom_id res chain seq x y z
N MET A 1 -1.46 -1.20 -5.09
CA MET A 1 -0.46 -0.11 -4.88
C MET A 1 0.30 0.11 -6.18
N PRO A 2 0.94 1.27 -6.42
CA PRO A 2 1.92 1.36 -7.50
C PRO A 2 3.06 0.38 -7.21
N LEU A 3 3.64 -0.18 -8.27
CA LEU A 3 4.78 -1.08 -8.17
C LEU A 3 5.95 -0.41 -7.41
N PRO A 4 6.71 -1.14 -6.59
CA PRO A 4 7.85 -0.61 -5.87
C PRO A 4 8.85 -0.03 -6.86
N THR A 5 9.49 1.06 -6.45
CA THR A 5 10.67 1.55 -7.15
C THR A 5 11.81 0.58 -6.91
N ILE A 6 12.50 0.23 -7.98
CA ILE A 6 13.62 -0.70 -7.98
C ILE A 6 14.87 0.15 -8.12
N ALA A 7 15.82 -0.04 -7.22
CA ALA A 7 17.05 0.72 -7.20
C ALA A 7 18.26 -0.20 -7.11
N SER A 8 19.23 0.05 -7.97
CA SER A 8 20.49 -0.68 -8.06
C SER A 8 21.66 0.28 -7.99
N LEU A 9 22.87 -0.23 -7.72
CA LEU A 9 24.10 0.54 -7.76
C LEU A 9 25.08 -0.10 -8.74
N TRP A 10 25.67 0.72 -9.60
CA TRP A 10 26.75 0.33 -10.49
C TRP A 10 27.99 1.21 -10.27
N ILE A 11 29.13 0.57 -10.05
CA ILE A 11 30.36 1.27 -9.64
C ILE A 11 31.41 1.07 -10.73
N GLY A 12 31.37 1.96 -11.72
CA GLY A 12 32.39 2.14 -12.75
C GLY A 12 32.15 1.30 -14.02
N GLY A 13 32.44 1.93 -15.17
CA GLY A 13 32.32 1.34 -16.50
C GLY A 13 30.87 1.21 -17.01
N ASP A 14 30.75 0.95 -18.31
CA ASP A 14 29.46 0.71 -18.96
C ASP A 14 28.87 -0.66 -18.55
N LEU A 15 27.55 -0.78 -18.62
CA LEU A 15 26.82 -2.02 -18.37
C LEU A 15 27.05 -3.01 -19.51
N SER A 16 27.16 -4.30 -19.20
CA SER A 16 27.02 -5.32 -20.25
C SER A 16 25.53 -5.59 -20.51
N TYR A 17 25.23 -6.33 -21.58
CA TYR A 17 23.87 -6.73 -21.91
C TYR A 17 23.19 -7.52 -20.77
N LEU A 18 23.95 -8.12 -19.84
CA LEU A 18 23.41 -8.80 -18.67
C LEU A 18 22.80 -7.85 -17.65
N GLU A 19 23.51 -6.76 -17.30
CA GLU A 19 22.94 -5.77 -16.40
C GLU A 19 21.85 -4.96 -17.08
N GLN A 20 22.01 -4.68 -18.39
CA GLN A 20 20.98 -3.98 -19.15
C GLN A 20 19.67 -4.76 -19.18
N VAL A 21 19.68 -6.06 -19.51
CA VAL A 21 18.45 -6.87 -19.54
C VAL A 21 17.80 -6.95 -18.16
N CYS A 22 18.58 -7.05 -17.08
CA CYS A 22 18.06 -7.05 -15.72
C CYS A 22 17.35 -5.74 -15.38
N LEU A 23 17.98 -4.60 -15.59
CA LEU A 23 17.38 -3.30 -15.27
C LEU A 23 16.20 -2.97 -16.20
N LYS A 24 16.35 -3.24 -17.51
CA LYS A 24 15.31 -3.06 -18.52
C LYS A 24 14.09 -3.90 -18.23
N SER A 25 14.28 -5.14 -17.77
CA SER A 25 13.16 -6.01 -17.42
C SER A 25 12.27 -5.41 -16.33
N PHE A 26 12.83 -4.70 -15.34
CA PHE A 26 12.00 -4.00 -14.36
C PHE A 26 11.22 -2.85 -14.99
N ALA A 27 11.89 -2.05 -15.83
CA ALA A 27 11.26 -0.92 -16.52
C ALA A 27 10.10 -1.36 -17.40
N ASP A 28 10.27 -2.44 -18.16
CA ASP A 28 9.24 -2.99 -19.06
C ASP A 28 8.06 -3.61 -18.29
N HIS A 29 8.29 -4.06 -17.06
CA HIS A 29 7.22 -4.48 -16.15
C HIS A 29 6.57 -3.32 -15.39
N GLY A 30 6.88 -2.07 -15.75
CA GLY A 30 6.26 -0.87 -15.21
C GLY A 30 6.82 -0.42 -13.86
N HIS A 31 7.95 -1.00 -13.42
CA HIS A 31 8.67 -0.45 -12.28
C HIS A 31 9.37 0.83 -12.68
N ARG A 32 9.41 1.78 -11.74
CA ARG A 32 10.45 2.79 -11.81
C ARG A 32 11.78 2.12 -11.46
N THR A 33 12.70 2.06 -12.42
CA THR A 33 14.02 1.44 -12.22
C THR A 33 15.08 2.53 -12.18
N ILE A 34 15.82 2.61 -11.08
CA ILE A 34 16.87 3.58 -10.86
C ILE A 34 18.21 2.86 -10.77
N LEU A 35 19.18 3.30 -11.57
CA LEU A 35 20.57 2.90 -11.49
C LEU A 35 21.42 4.02 -10.89
N TYR A 36 21.86 3.84 -9.66
CA TYR A 36 22.83 4.72 -9.03
C TYR A 36 24.23 4.46 -9.57
N THR A 37 24.99 5.50 -9.87
CA THR A 37 26.38 5.39 -10.34
C THR A 37 27.25 6.51 -9.74
N TYR A 38 28.52 6.25 -9.49
CA TYR A 38 29.46 7.29 -9.03
C TYR A 38 30.18 8.02 -10.19
N GLU A 39 30.30 7.37 -11.34
CA GLU A 39 31.12 7.84 -12.48
C GLU A 39 30.29 8.02 -13.77
N GLY A 40 28.96 7.91 -13.68
CA GLY A 40 28.06 7.87 -14.84
C GLY A 40 28.09 6.52 -15.56
N VAL A 41 27.02 6.23 -16.32
CA VAL A 41 26.91 5.09 -17.23
C VAL A 41 26.31 5.62 -18.53
N SER A 42 26.95 5.35 -19.66
CA SER A 42 26.53 5.92 -20.95
C SER A 42 25.47 5.07 -21.66
N ASN A 43 25.36 3.80 -21.28
CA ASN A 43 24.56 2.79 -21.98
C ASN A 43 23.49 2.16 -21.09
N ALA A 44 22.90 2.93 -20.17
CA ALA A 44 21.73 2.48 -19.42
C ALA A 44 20.55 2.25 -20.39
N PRO A 45 19.81 1.15 -20.25
CA PRO A 45 18.75 0.82 -21.19
C PRO A 45 17.52 1.71 -20.98
N GLU A 46 16.70 1.86 -22.02
CA GLU A 46 15.53 2.74 -22.00
C GLU A 46 14.56 2.40 -20.85
N GLY A 47 14.15 3.43 -20.10
CA GLY A 47 13.29 3.27 -18.93
C GLY A 47 14.04 3.04 -17.61
N VAL A 48 15.38 3.03 -17.64
CA VAL A 48 16.22 3.03 -16.44
C VAL A 48 16.80 4.42 -16.20
N GLU A 49 16.48 4.98 -15.03
CA GLU A 49 16.92 6.30 -14.61
C GLU A 49 18.33 6.21 -14.02
N VAL A 50 19.31 6.91 -14.60
CA VAL A 50 20.67 6.97 -14.03
C VAL A 50 20.75 8.13 -13.05
N MET A 51 21.23 7.87 -11.83
CA MET A 51 21.35 8.87 -10.77
C MET A 51 22.72 8.83 -10.11
N ASP A 52 23.19 9.96 -9.60
CA ASP A 52 24.46 10.02 -8.88
C ASP A 52 24.34 9.35 -7.50
N ALA A 53 25.17 8.34 -7.27
CA ALA A 53 25.25 7.58 -6.03
C ALA A 53 25.74 8.45 -4.85
N ASN A 54 26.50 9.52 -5.09
CA ASN A 54 26.92 10.45 -4.03
C ASN A 54 25.73 11.13 -3.34
N LEU A 55 24.56 11.18 -3.99
CA LEU A 55 23.31 11.71 -3.43
C LEU A 55 22.68 10.82 -2.34
N VAL A 56 23.24 9.63 -2.12
CA VAL A 56 22.75 8.63 -1.16
C VAL A 56 23.85 8.26 -0.16
N PHE A 57 25.05 7.97 -0.66
CA PHE A 57 26.22 7.67 0.17
C PHE A 57 27.49 8.16 -0.56
N PRO A 58 28.32 9.04 0.02
CA PRO A 58 29.48 9.59 -0.67
C PRO A 58 30.56 8.54 -0.99
N SER A 59 31.27 8.72 -2.10
CA SER A 59 32.43 7.89 -2.46
C SER A 59 33.70 8.22 -1.67
N THR A 60 33.68 9.23 -0.79
CA THR A 60 34.88 9.71 -0.08
C THR A 60 35.49 8.66 0.86
N ASN A 61 34.68 7.76 1.42
CA ASN A 61 35.12 6.64 2.27
C ASN A 61 34.84 5.29 1.58
N PHE A 62 35.26 5.15 0.32
CA PHE A 62 34.97 3.95 -0.47
C PHE A 62 35.65 2.68 0.09
N VAL A 63 34.85 1.76 0.65
CA VAL A 63 35.40 0.53 1.28
C VAL A 63 35.39 -0.67 0.32
N ARG A 64 36.56 -1.28 0.13
CA ARG A 64 36.71 -2.55 -0.60
C ARG A 64 37.15 -3.67 0.34
N HIS A 65 36.59 -4.87 0.14
CA HIS A 65 37.03 -6.03 0.89
C HIS A 65 38.50 -6.38 0.57
N LYS A 66 39.35 -6.49 1.59
CA LYS A 66 40.81 -6.54 1.48
C LYS A 66 41.33 -7.72 0.65
N GLU A 67 40.70 -8.89 0.76
CA GLU A 67 41.16 -10.08 0.03
C GLU A 67 40.60 -10.19 -1.39
N SER A 68 39.38 -9.72 -1.63
CA SER A 68 38.66 -9.96 -2.89
C SER A 68 38.60 -8.74 -3.81
N GLY A 69 38.94 -7.54 -3.29
CA GLY A 69 38.82 -6.25 -3.99
C GLY A 69 37.37 -5.81 -4.24
N SER A 70 36.39 -6.61 -3.79
CA SER A 70 34.97 -6.40 -4.09
C SER A 70 34.44 -5.14 -3.39
N PRO A 71 33.65 -4.32 -4.09
CA PRO A 71 32.99 -3.16 -3.50
C PRO A 71 31.70 -3.53 -2.73
N ALA A 72 31.40 -4.81 -2.54
CA ALA A 72 30.16 -5.27 -1.92
C ALA A 72 29.92 -4.67 -0.52
N VAL A 73 30.98 -4.47 0.27
CA VAL A 73 30.87 -3.84 1.60
C VAL A 73 30.37 -2.39 1.50
N HIS A 74 30.89 -1.62 0.54
CA HIS A 74 30.40 -0.26 0.26
C HIS A 74 28.98 -0.27 -0.29
N ALA A 75 28.66 -1.22 -1.17
CA ALA A 75 27.32 -1.39 -1.71
C ALA A 75 26.30 -1.78 -0.62
N ASP A 76 26.70 -2.53 0.42
CA ASP A 76 25.84 -2.86 1.55
C ASP A 76 25.45 -1.62 2.36
N ALA A 77 26.42 -0.77 2.72
CA ALA A 77 26.16 0.50 3.41
C ALA A 77 25.30 1.44 2.56
N PHE A 78 25.64 1.58 1.28
CA PHE A 78 24.84 2.34 0.32
C PHE A 78 23.41 1.79 0.25
N ARG A 79 23.23 0.47 0.16
CA ARG A 79 21.92 -0.18 0.05
C ARG A 79 21.01 0.19 1.21
N TYR A 80 21.47 0.02 2.44
CA TYR A 80 20.63 0.31 3.62
C TYR A 80 20.31 1.78 3.73
N ARG A 81 21.27 2.64 3.37
CA ARG A 81 21.05 4.09 3.34
C ARG A 81 20.07 4.46 2.23
N MET A 82 20.16 3.84 1.07
CA MET A 82 19.26 4.03 -0.08
C MET A 82 17.83 3.63 0.28
N ILE A 83 17.62 2.42 0.82
CA ILE A 83 16.29 1.95 1.25
C ILE A 83 15.72 2.91 2.30
N GLN A 84 16.55 3.35 3.25
CA GLN A 84 16.15 4.31 4.29
C GLN A 84 15.89 5.72 3.74
N LEU A 85 16.51 6.15 2.64
CA LEU A 85 16.33 7.51 2.10
C LEU A 85 15.20 7.58 1.07
N GLN A 86 15.01 6.53 0.28
CA GLN A 86 14.24 6.59 -0.97
C GLN A 86 13.05 5.66 -1.01
N ASN A 87 12.88 4.81 0.01
CA ASN A 87 11.76 3.88 0.09
C ASN A 87 11.63 3.01 -1.20
N ALA A 88 12.78 2.70 -1.80
CA ALA A 88 12.92 1.83 -2.94
C ALA A 88 13.36 0.45 -2.46
N VAL A 89 13.05 -0.56 -3.25
CA VAL A 89 13.57 -1.91 -3.05
C VAL A 89 14.91 -1.97 -3.74
N TRP A 90 15.92 -2.31 -2.96
CA TRP A 90 17.22 -2.63 -3.55
C TRP A 90 17.12 -3.89 -4.36
N VAL A 91 17.71 -3.84 -5.55
CA VAL A 91 17.92 -5.00 -6.40
C VAL A 91 19.33 -4.95 -6.96
N ASP A 92 20.11 -6.02 -6.83
CA ASP A 92 21.41 -6.13 -7.50
C ASP A 92 21.20 -6.05 -9.03
N THR A 93 22.16 -5.47 -9.76
CA THR A 93 22.05 -5.26 -11.22
C THR A 93 22.02 -6.56 -12.03
N ASP A 94 22.09 -7.72 -11.37
CA ASP A 94 21.97 -9.04 -11.96
C ASP A 94 20.75 -9.83 -11.47
N VAL A 95 19.68 -9.13 -11.07
CA VAL A 95 18.37 -9.74 -10.85
C VAL A 95 17.46 -9.38 -12.03
N LEU A 96 16.98 -10.39 -12.74
CA LEU A 96 16.03 -10.22 -13.83
C LEU A 96 14.61 -10.16 -13.26
N CYS A 97 13.85 -9.12 -13.59
CA CYS A 97 12.44 -9.00 -13.28
C CYS A 97 11.63 -9.91 -14.19
N VAL A 98 10.82 -10.78 -13.60
CA VAL A 98 10.02 -11.74 -14.36
C VAL A 98 8.57 -11.30 -14.47
N ARG A 99 8.11 -10.48 -13.52
CA ARG A 99 6.77 -9.90 -13.49
C ARG A 99 6.74 -8.66 -12.62
N PRO A 100 5.66 -7.86 -12.68
CA PRO A 100 5.50 -6.73 -11.78
C PRO A 100 5.51 -7.14 -10.31
N TRP A 101 6.31 -6.46 -9.47
CA TRP A 101 6.40 -6.66 -8.02
C TRP A 101 5.24 -6.00 -7.29
N ASP A 102 4.04 -6.53 -7.49
CA ASP A 102 2.78 -6.05 -6.91
C ASP A 102 2.58 -6.38 -5.42
N PHE A 103 3.66 -6.49 -4.64
CA PHE A 103 3.61 -6.76 -3.20
C PHE A 103 2.71 -5.73 -2.48
N ASP A 104 1.89 -6.21 -1.56
CA ASP A 104 1.06 -5.41 -0.66
C ASP A 104 1.83 -4.92 0.58
N THR A 105 3.12 -5.24 0.65
CA THR A 105 4.04 -4.92 1.73
C THR A 105 5.32 -4.26 1.21
N GLN A 106 6.02 -3.55 2.09
CA GLN A 106 7.35 -3.00 1.81
C GLN A 106 8.47 -3.92 2.26
N TYR A 107 8.14 -4.99 2.97
CA TYR A 107 9.05 -6.07 3.30
C TYR A 107 9.24 -6.97 2.07
N ILE A 108 10.18 -6.57 1.21
CA ILE A 108 10.47 -7.18 -0.09
C ILE A 108 11.91 -7.69 -0.07
N PHE A 109 12.12 -8.76 0.66
CA PHE A 109 13.38 -9.50 0.73
C PHE A 109 13.05 -10.97 0.89
N GLY A 110 13.98 -11.87 0.60
CA GLY A 110 13.69 -13.31 0.66
C GLY A 110 14.83 -14.15 1.15
N TRP A 111 14.49 -15.36 1.59
CA TRP A 111 15.46 -16.38 1.93
C TRP A 111 16.30 -16.76 0.71
N GLU A 112 17.63 -16.81 0.82
CA GLU A 112 18.44 -17.58 -0.14
C GLU A 112 18.47 -19.04 0.27
N LYS A 113 18.60 -19.28 1.58
CA LYS A 113 18.52 -20.60 2.20
C LYS A 113 17.45 -20.54 3.27
N LYS A 114 16.38 -21.30 3.09
CA LYS A 114 15.20 -21.31 3.97
C LYS A 114 15.64 -21.36 5.43
N ASN A 115 15.11 -20.43 6.23
CA ASN A 115 15.30 -20.26 7.68
C ASN A 115 16.74 -20.04 8.19
N SER A 116 17.73 -20.03 7.29
CA SER A 116 19.15 -19.95 7.66
C SER A 116 19.86 -18.72 7.11
N LEU A 117 19.49 -18.22 5.92
CA LEU A 117 20.16 -17.07 5.31
C LEU A 117 19.21 -16.27 4.42
N VAL A 118 19.01 -15.00 4.75
CA VAL A 118 18.41 -14.00 3.84
C VAL A 118 19.51 -13.42 2.98
N CYS A 119 19.31 -13.43 1.66
CA CYS A 119 20.20 -12.72 0.75
C CYS A 119 19.68 -11.31 0.51
N ASN A 120 20.61 -10.37 0.44
CA ASN A 120 20.36 -8.95 0.30
C ASN A 120 20.49 -8.45 -1.15
N ALA A 121 20.54 -9.36 -2.13
CA ALA A 121 20.49 -9.01 -3.55
C ALA A 121 19.11 -8.50 -3.96
N VAL A 122 18.05 -8.93 -3.29
CA VAL A 122 16.75 -8.25 -3.26
C VAL A 122 16.43 -7.88 -1.82
N PHE A 123 16.38 -6.58 -1.54
CA PHE A 123 16.20 -6.10 -0.18
C PHE A 123 15.36 -4.83 -0.12
N GLY A 124 14.16 -4.97 0.39
CA GLY A 124 13.24 -3.88 0.67
C GLY A 124 12.72 -4.05 2.08
N LEU A 125 12.87 -3.01 2.89
CA LEU A 125 12.25 -2.92 4.20
C LEU A 125 11.46 -1.61 4.24
N PRO A 126 10.41 -1.52 5.06
CA PRO A 126 9.85 -0.22 5.40
C PRO A 126 10.97 0.72 5.87
N ARG A 127 10.85 1.99 5.49
CA ARG A 127 11.87 3.02 5.76
C ARG A 127 12.29 3.14 7.24
N PHE A 128 11.40 2.78 8.16
CA PHE A 128 11.60 2.82 9.61
C PHE A 128 11.63 1.44 10.26
N SER A 129 11.91 0.40 9.48
CA SER A 129 12.17 -0.94 10.01
C SER A 129 13.27 -0.86 11.08
N GLU A 130 13.03 -1.54 12.19
CA GLU A 130 14.00 -1.63 13.29
C GLU A 130 15.28 -2.32 12.80
N THR A 131 15.14 -3.37 11.98
CA THR A 131 16.25 -4.02 11.27
C THR A 131 17.04 -3.02 10.44
N LEU A 132 16.36 -2.20 9.63
CA LEU A 132 17.02 -1.24 8.76
C LEU A 132 17.77 -0.16 9.56
N THR A 133 17.21 0.25 10.71
CA THR A 133 17.84 1.18 11.64
C THR A 133 19.09 0.56 12.28
N ARG A 134 19.00 -0.69 12.74
CA ARG A 134 20.12 -1.43 13.31
C ARG A 134 21.22 -1.70 12.29
N LEU A 135 20.85 -2.06 11.05
CA LEU A 135 21.79 -2.22 9.93
C LEU A 135 22.53 -0.92 9.63
N ASN A 136 21.82 0.20 9.46
CA ASN A 136 22.45 1.51 9.22
C ASN A 136 23.36 1.91 10.39
N LYS A 137 22.92 1.73 11.65
CA LYS A 137 23.75 2.01 12.82
C LYS A 137 24.99 1.11 12.89
N PHE A 138 24.86 -0.17 12.56
CA PHE A 138 25.97 -1.11 12.51
C PHE A 138 26.99 -0.75 11.43
N CYS A 139 26.53 -0.22 10.29
CA CYS A 139 27.39 0.27 9.21
C CYS A 139 28.11 1.60 9.50
N LEU A 140 27.73 2.34 10.56
CA LEU A 140 28.49 3.53 10.99
C LEU A 140 29.78 3.18 11.72
N ASN A 141 29.90 1.95 12.24
CA ASN A 141 31.11 1.48 12.90
C ASN A 141 31.97 0.69 11.90
N GLU A 142 33.04 1.32 11.41
CA GLU A 142 34.03 0.69 10.54
C GLU A 142 34.85 -0.42 11.22
N TYR A 143 34.74 -0.56 12.55
CA TYR A 143 35.39 -1.59 13.37
C TYR A 143 34.37 -2.38 14.20
N PRO A 144 33.41 -3.07 13.56
CA PRO A 144 32.33 -3.72 14.28
C PRO A 144 32.79 -5.03 14.91
N ILE A 145 32.23 -5.36 16.08
CA ILE A 145 32.28 -6.71 16.67
C ILE A 145 30.92 -7.38 16.40
N PRO A 146 30.83 -8.31 15.43
CA PRO A 146 29.53 -8.82 15.01
C PRO A 146 28.91 -9.75 16.05
N PRO A 147 27.64 -9.53 16.46
CA PRO A 147 27.02 -10.27 17.55
C PRO A 147 26.71 -11.74 17.22
N TRP A 148 26.69 -12.12 15.94
CA TRP A 148 26.44 -13.50 15.49
C TRP A 148 27.70 -14.39 15.46
N LEU A 149 28.88 -13.85 15.78
CA LEU A 149 30.08 -14.67 15.93
C LEU A 149 30.03 -15.42 17.27
N GLY A 150 30.67 -16.58 17.35
CA GLY A 150 30.80 -17.30 18.62
C GLY A 150 31.61 -16.51 19.64
N GLU A 151 31.36 -16.72 20.94
CA GLU A 151 31.97 -15.95 22.05
C GLU A 151 33.49 -15.83 21.92
N LYS A 152 34.17 -16.93 21.58
CA LYS A 152 35.63 -16.95 21.37
C LYS A 152 36.09 -15.97 20.28
N GLU A 153 35.40 -15.93 19.14
CA GLU A 153 35.75 -15.00 18.04
C GLU A 153 35.44 -13.54 18.44
N GLN A 154 34.39 -13.30 19.23
CA GLN A 154 34.10 -11.97 19.76
C GLN A 154 35.16 -11.50 20.76
N ASP A 155 35.62 -12.38 21.65
CA ASP A 155 36.65 -12.08 22.64
C ASP A 155 38.00 -11.80 22.00
N GLU A 156 38.36 -12.53 20.94
CA GLU A 156 39.54 -12.24 20.13
C GLU A 156 39.47 -10.84 19.51
N LEU A 157 38.31 -10.43 18.96
CA LEU A 157 38.10 -9.09 18.41
C LEU A 157 38.11 -8.00 19.49
N ARG A 158 37.52 -8.25 20.67
CA ARG A 158 37.57 -7.34 21.82
C ARG A 158 39.00 -7.14 22.32
N ALA A 159 39.77 -8.22 22.49
CA ALA A 159 41.16 -8.15 22.91
C ALA A 159 42.05 -7.40 21.89
N LEU A 160 41.80 -7.58 20.59
CA LEU A 160 42.46 -6.81 19.55
C LEU A 160 42.10 -5.32 19.62
N ALA A 161 40.84 -4.97 19.85
CA ALA A 161 40.42 -3.58 20.04
C ALA A 161 41.03 -2.95 21.30
N ASP A 162 41.00 -3.66 22.44
CA ASP A 162 41.55 -3.21 23.72
C ASP A 162 43.08 -3.03 23.68
N SER A 163 43.76 -3.81 22.84
CA SER A 163 45.19 -3.64 22.56
C SER A 163 45.51 -2.52 21.55
N GLY A 164 44.52 -1.74 21.14
CA GLY A 164 44.66 -0.62 20.18
C GLY A 164 44.74 -1.05 18.71
N ASN A 165 44.42 -2.31 18.40
CA ASN A 165 44.46 -2.87 17.05
C ASN A 165 43.08 -3.38 16.58
N PRO A 166 42.04 -2.53 16.54
CA PRO A 166 40.71 -2.96 16.13
C PRO A 166 40.70 -3.41 14.66
N VAL A 167 39.92 -4.45 14.36
CA VAL A 167 39.85 -5.02 13.01
C VAL A 167 38.84 -4.26 12.17
N HIS A 168 39.30 -3.62 11.10
CA HIS A 168 38.45 -2.88 10.16
C HIS A 168 37.53 -3.82 9.38
N VAL A 169 36.33 -3.37 9.04
CA VAL A 169 35.30 -4.16 8.35
C VAL A 169 35.78 -4.75 7.02
N SER A 170 36.70 -4.07 6.32
CA SER A 170 37.31 -4.60 5.09
C SER A 170 38.11 -5.89 5.28
N GLU A 171 38.51 -6.20 6.51
CA GLU A 171 39.35 -7.35 6.88
C GLU A 171 38.56 -8.50 7.51
N LEU A 172 37.31 -8.26 7.89
CA LEU A 172 36.43 -9.29 8.45
C LEU A 172 35.93 -10.26 7.37
N LYS A 173 35.34 -11.40 7.80
CA LYS A 173 34.78 -12.42 6.89
C LYS A 173 33.80 -11.79 5.90
N TRP A 174 33.75 -12.32 4.67
CA TRP A 174 32.85 -11.81 3.63
C TRP A 174 31.38 -11.86 4.08
N GLY A 175 30.62 -10.80 3.81
CA GLY A 175 29.18 -10.71 4.12
C GLY A 175 28.86 -10.14 5.51
N VAL A 176 29.82 -9.56 6.22
CA VAL A 176 29.62 -8.98 7.58
C VAL A 176 28.59 -7.86 7.60
N TRP A 177 28.63 -6.90 6.68
CA TRP A 177 27.53 -5.93 6.51
C TRP A 177 26.42 -6.44 5.59
N GLY A 178 26.59 -7.62 5.00
CA GLY A 178 25.67 -8.15 4.00
C GLY A 178 24.70 -9.19 4.56
N PRO A 179 24.58 -10.39 3.93
CA PRO A 179 23.61 -11.42 4.33
C PRO A 179 23.63 -11.81 5.82
N SER A 180 24.81 -11.80 6.46
CA SER A 180 24.94 -12.16 7.88
C SER A 180 24.31 -11.12 8.81
N ALA A 181 24.61 -9.83 8.62
CA ALA A 181 23.99 -8.75 9.39
C ALA A 181 22.47 -8.71 9.16
N VAL A 182 22.06 -8.81 7.90
CA VAL A 182 20.64 -8.79 7.53
C VAL A 182 19.89 -9.91 8.23
N THR A 183 20.39 -11.15 8.13
CA THR A 183 19.72 -12.29 8.76
C THR A 183 19.67 -12.16 10.27
N TRP A 184 20.73 -11.67 10.91
CA TRP A 184 20.76 -11.47 12.36
C TRP A 184 19.75 -10.43 12.82
N PHE A 185 19.81 -9.21 12.26
CA PHE A 185 18.97 -8.12 12.71
C PHE A 185 17.49 -8.33 12.37
N LEU A 186 17.19 -9.00 11.26
CA LEU A 186 15.82 -9.43 10.97
C LEU A 186 15.29 -10.39 12.05
N LYS A 187 16.11 -11.36 12.49
CA LYS A 187 15.73 -12.31 13.55
C LYS A 187 15.58 -11.62 14.90
N GLU A 188 16.52 -10.74 15.24
CA GLU A 188 16.55 -10.02 16.51
C GLU A 188 15.34 -9.10 16.69
N THR A 189 14.84 -8.52 15.60
CA THR A 189 13.71 -7.58 15.63
C THR A 189 12.35 -8.24 15.36
N GLY A 190 12.33 -9.53 15.01
CA GLY A 190 11.14 -10.24 14.58
C GLY A 190 10.73 -9.99 13.13
N GLU A 191 11.32 -9.01 12.43
CA GLU A 191 10.96 -8.66 11.06
C GLU A 191 11.33 -9.74 10.03
N ILE A 192 12.10 -10.75 10.42
CA ILE A 192 12.38 -11.95 9.63
C ILE A 192 11.11 -12.68 9.18
N GLU A 193 9.99 -12.53 9.91
CA GLU A 193 8.69 -13.12 9.58
C GLU A 193 8.14 -12.66 8.22
N HIS A 194 8.60 -11.50 7.72
CA HIS A 194 8.20 -10.99 6.42
C HIS A 194 9.06 -11.48 5.25
N ALA A 195 10.05 -12.35 5.50
CA ALA A 195 10.92 -12.90 4.47
C ALA A 195 10.12 -13.70 3.43
N GLN A 196 10.21 -13.27 2.18
CA GLN A 196 9.65 -14.00 1.05
C GLN A 196 10.35 -15.37 0.89
N PRO A 197 9.65 -16.38 0.37
CA PRO A 197 10.25 -17.69 0.06
C PRO A 197 11.44 -17.58 -0.90
N VAL A 198 12.28 -18.62 -0.91
CA VAL A 198 13.47 -18.67 -1.79
C VAL A 198 13.10 -18.44 -3.25
N GLU A 199 11.96 -18.99 -3.66
CA GLU A 199 11.47 -18.91 -5.03
C GLU A 199 11.11 -17.49 -5.48
N ALA A 200 10.87 -16.54 -4.56
CA ALA A 200 10.47 -15.18 -4.93
C ALA A 200 11.55 -14.45 -5.75
N PHE A 201 12.82 -14.64 -5.39
CA PHE A 201 13.95 -13.94 -6.01
C PHE A 201 15.12 -14.86 -6.38
N TYR A 202 15.18 -16.05 -5.79
CA TYR A 202 16.26 -17.02 -5.95
C TYR A 202 15.77 -18.41 -6.45
N PRO A 203 14.84 -18.48 -7.41
CA PRO A 203 14.30 -19.76 -7.89
C PRO A 203 15.38 -20.62 -8.57
N VAL A 204 16.37 -19.99 -9.23
CA VAL A 204 17.59 -20.63 -9.71
C VAL A 204 18.68 -20.40 -8.66
N SER A 205 18.98 -21.41 -7.84
CA SER A 205 20.07 -21.28 -6.87
C SER A 205 21.43 -21.12 -7.56
N TYR A 206 22.42 -20.61 -6.83
CA TYR A 206 23.79 -20.49 -7.32
C TYR A 206 24.30 -21.78 -7.97
N LYS A 207 23.97 -22.97 -7.44
CA LYS A 207 24.40 -24.27 -8.00
C LYS A 207 23.88 -24.51 -9.42
N PHE A 208 22.66 -24.04 -9.70
CA PHE A 208 21.92 -24.29 -10.94
C PHE A 208 21.94 -23.12 -11.93
N ARG A 209 22.66 -22.02 -11.64
CA ARG A 209 22.78 -20.83 -12.51
C ARG A 209 23.12 -21.11 -13.99
N ARG A 210 23.73 -22.26 -14.31
CA ARG A 210 24.03 -22.65 -15.71
C ARG A 210 22.78 -22.93 -16.53
N GLU A 211 21.67 -23.26 -15.88
CA GLU A 211 20.38 -23.53 -16.54
C GLU A 211 19.81 -22.29 -17.25
N LEU A 212 20.22 -21.08 -16.82
CA LEU A 212 19.87 -19.81 -17.48
C LEU A 212 20.35 -19.76 -18.94
N LEU A 213 21.39 -20.54 -19.29
CA LEU A 213 22.00 -20.61 -20.62
C LEU A 213 21.58 -21.85 -21.42
N MET A 214 20.80 -22.77 -20.84
CA MET A 214 20.37 -23.98 -21.53
C MET A 214 19.25 -23.65 -22.52
N ALA A 215 19.33 -24.20 -23.73
CA ALA A 215 18.31 -24.05 -24.75
C ALA A 215 16.98 -24.71 -24.34
N GLY A 216 15.86 -24.11 -24.73
CA GLY A 216 14.51 -24.51 -24.37
C GLY A 216 13.98 -23.86 -23.09
N PRO A 217 12.75 -24.19 -22.66
CA PRO A 217 12.10 -23.54 -21.52
C PRO A 217 12.59 -24.10 -20.17
N VAL A 218 13.89 -24.27 -19.96
CA VAL A 218 14.43 -24.91 -18.74
C VAL A 218 14.07 -24.11 -17.48
N VAL A 219 14.37 -22.81 -17.50
CA VAL A 219 14.10 -21.89 -16.39
C VAL A 219 12.67 -21.37 -16.42
N ASP A 220 12.03 -21.19 -17.58
CA ASP A 220 10.62 -20.80 -17.71
C ASP A 220 9.72 -21.78 -16.95
N LYS A 221 10.07 -23.07 -17.00
CA LYS A 221 9.43 -24.12 -16.21
C LYS A 221 9.83 -24.14 -14.72
N ILE A 222 10.47 -23.12 -14.16
CA ILE A 222 10.52 -22.83 -12.70
C ILE A 222 9.90 -21.46 -12.34
N ILE A 223 9.41 -20.69 -13.32
CA ILE A 223 8.79 -19.36 -13.15
C ILE A 223 7.30 -19.50 -12.87
N THR A 224 6.90 -19.30 -11.61
CA THR A 224 5.49 -19.24 -11.20
C THR A 224 5.06 -17.81 -10.90
N ASP A 225 3.78 -17.58 -10.65
CA ASP A 225 3.29 -16.34 -10.02
C ASP A 225 4.00 -16.03 -8.70
N GLY A 226 4.58 -17.02 -8.02
CA GLY A 226 5.38 -16.77 -6.81
C GLY A 226 6.78 -16.20 -7.09
N VAL A 227 7.23 -16.21 -8.34
CA VAL A 227 8.55 -15.73 -8.78
C VAL A 227 8.42 -14.31 -9.28
N TYR A 228 9.12 -13.42 -8.62
CA TYR A 228 9.13 -11.99 -8.90
C TYR A 228 10.41 -11.59 -9.64
N GLY A 229 11.54 -12.18 -9.24
CA GLY A 229 12.82 -11.98 -9.90
C GLY A 229 13.67 -13.26 -9.95
N ILE A 230 14.70 -13.24 -10.79
CA ILE A 230 15.71 -14.29 -10.88
C ILE A 230 17.09 -13.66 -10.74
N HIS A 231 17.78 -13.99 -9.66
CA HIS A 231 19.18 -13.64 -9.50
C HIS A 231 20.07 -14.48 -10.44
N LEU A 232 20.86 -13.81 -11.30
CA LEU A 232 21.70 -14.45 -12.33
C LEU A 232 23.05 -14.93 -11.80
N TRP A 233 23.47 -14.48 -10.61
CA TRP A 233 24.78 -14.80 -10.02
C TRP A 233 25.93 -14.39 -10.93
N ASN A 234 25.84 -13.17 -11.44
CA ASN A 234 26.50 -12.70 -12.66
C ASN A 234 28.02 -12.87 -12.62
N ARG A 235 28.68 -12.61 -11.48
CA ARG A 235 30.15 -12.77 -11.33
C ARG A 235 30.67 -14.12 -11.85
N ARG A 236 29.90 -15.20 -11.75
CA ARG A 236 30.29 -16.54 -12.24
C ARG A 236 29.59 -16.93 -13.54
N LEU A 237 28.45 -16.33 -13.85
CA LEU A 237 27.71 -16.57 -15.09
C LEU A 237 28.38 -15.86 -16.28
N SER A 238 28.72 -14.57 -16.15
CA SER A 238 29.44 -13.80 -17.17
C SER A 238 30.74 -14.46 -17.60
N ARG A 239 31.54 -14.91 -16.63
CA ARG A 239 32.79 -15.63 -16.94
C ARG A 239 32.55 -16.89 -17.75
N ARG A 240 31.47 -17.62 -17.48
CA ARG A 240 31.11 -18.84 -18.23
C ARG A 240 30.67 -18.51 -19.64
N ILE A 241 29.85 -17.48 -19.82
CA ILE A 241 29.38 -17.04 -21.15
C ILE A 241 30.57 -16.67 -22.03
N VAL A 242 31.52 -15.89 -21.49
CA VAL A 242 32.75 -15.53 -22.19
C VAL A 242 33.61 -16.77 -22.50
N THR A 243 33.85 -17.66 -21.54
CA THR A 243 34.79 -18.79 -21.75
C THR A 243 34.22 -19.97 -22.52
N ASN A 244 32.89 -20.13 -22.59
CA ASN A 244 32.26 -21.34 -23.13
C ASN A 244 31.20 -21.08 -24.20
N GLU A 245 30.60 -19.90 -24.23
CA GLU A 245 29.56 -19.53 -25.21
C GLU A 245 30.04 -18.41 -26.17
N GLY A 246 31.33 -18.04 -26.11
CA GLY A 246 31.92 -17.03 -26.99
C GLY A 246 31.47 -15.60 -26.69
N GLY A 247 30.97 -15.33 -25.48
CA GLY A 247 30.51 -14.00 -25.07
C GLY A 247 29.06 -13.69 -25.44
N ILE A 248 28.37 -14.56 -26.17
CA ILE A 248 26.97 -14.41 -26.59
C ILE A 248 26.15 -15.53 -25.95
N VAL A 249 24.99 -15.21 -25.38
CA VAL A 249 24.12 -16.24 -24.81
C VAL A 249 23.34 -16.97 -25.92
N PRO A 250 23.09 -18.29 -25.80
CA PRO A 250 22.28 -19.00 -26.78
C PRO A 250 20.87 -18.37 -26.91
N PRO A 251 20.40 -17.97 -28.10
CA PRO A 251 19.11 -17.26 -28.26
C PRO A 251 17.91 -18.09 -27.77
N ALA A 252 18.00 -19.42 -27.92
CA ALA A 252 16.98 -20.35 -27.44
C ALA A 252 17.04 -20.62 -25.94
N SER A 253 17.95 -20.00 -25.18
CA SER A 253 17.99 -20.10 -23.71
C SER A 253 17.02 -19.15 -23.04
N PHE A 254 16.75 -19.34 -21.75
CA PHE A 254 15.91 -18.42 -20.98
C PHE A 254 16.46 -16.99 -21.02
N LEU A 255 17.75 -16.84 -20.77
CA LEU A 255 18.40 -15.54 -20.79
C LEU A 255 18.45 -14.94 -22.20
N GLY A 256 18.67 -15.77 -23.24
CA GLY A 256 18.60 -15.34 -24.63
C GLY A 256 17.21 -14.80 -25.01
N ARG A 257 16.14 -15.50 -24.63
CA ARG A 257 14.76 -15.04 -24.83
C ARG A 257 14.43 -13.77 -24.05
N ALA A 258 14.93 -13.64 -22.82
CA ALA A 258 14.74 -12.42 -22.03
C ALA A 258 15.41 -11.21 -22.70
N ILE A 259 16.64 -11.38 -23.18
CA ILE A 259 17.37 -10.36 -23.94
C ILE A 259 16.59 -9.95 -25.19
N SER A 260 16.07 -10.92 -25.95
CA SER A 260 15.24 -10.61 -27.13
C SER A 260 13.92 -9.93 -26.77
N ARG A 261 13.24 -10.35 -25.69
CA ARG A 261 11.97 -9.76 -25.25
C ARG A 261 12.11 -8.30 -24.84
N HIS A 262 13.23 -7.97 -24.21
CA HIS A 262 13.55 -6.64 -23.72
C HIS A 262 14.39 -5.83 -24.73
N GLU A 263 14.49 -6.31 -25.97
CA GLU A 263 15.12 -5.63 -27.10
C GLU A 263 16.58 -5.18 -26.82
N ILE A 264 17.33 -5.99 -26.05
CA ILE A 264 18.73 -5.70 -25.72
C ILE A 264 19.67 -6.28 -26.78
N ASP A 265 20.57 -5.45 -27.30
CA ASP A 265 21.59 -5.85 -28.26
C ASP A 265 22.87 -6.32 -27.55
N MET A 266 23.22 -7.61 -27.73
CA MET A 266 24.40 -8.21 -27.11
C MET A 266 25.72 -7.73 -27.70
N GLU A 267 25.73 -7.27 -28.96
CA GLU A 267 26.93 -6.79 -29.65
C GLU A 267 27.27 -5.36 -29.27
N LEU A 268 26.27 -4.53 -28.97
CA LEU A 268 26.46 -3.14 -28.54
C LEU A 268 26.94 -3.01 -27.08
N ALA A 269 26.73 -4.05 -26.26
CA ALA A 269 27.11 -4.06 -24.85
C ALA A 269 27.74 -5.40 -24.42
N PRO A 270 28.86 -5.83 -25.01
CA PRO A 270 29.42 -7.15 -24.77
C PRO A 270 29.94 -7.31 -23.32
N ILE A 271 29.95 -8.55 -22.83
CA ILE A 271 30.56 -8.85 -21.53
C ILE A 271 32.08 -8.64 -21.61
N PRO A 272 32.68 -7.79 -20.76
CA PRO A 272 34.13 -7.53 -20.80
C PRO A 272 34.97 -8.79 -20.56
N ASP A 273 35.89 -9.10 -21.47
CA ASP A 273 36.74 -10.30 -21.40
C ASP A 273 37.89 -10.18 -20.37
N LYS A 274 38.26 -8.94 -20.00
CA LYS A 274 39.26 -8.63 -18.97
C LYS A 274 38.62 -7.88 -17.79
N PRO A 275 38.94 -8.25 -16.53
CA PRO A 275 38.46 -7.50 -15.37
C PRO A 275 39.02 -6.05 -15.37
N PRO A 276 38.34 -5.09 -14.72
CA PRO A 276 38.74 -3.69 -14.71
C PRO A 276 40.18 -3.48 -14.16
N PRO A 277 40.87 -2.39 -14.55
CA PRO A 277 42.21 -2.06 -14.04
C PRO A 277 42.22 -2.03 -12.50
N GLY A 278 43.18 -2.74 -11.88
CA GLY A 278 43.32 -2.82 -10.42
C GLY A 278 42.79 -4.12 -9.79
N TYR A 279 42.14 -5.01 -10.54
CA TYR A 279 41.77 -6.35 -10.06
C TYR A 279 42.83 -7.39 -10.40
N PRO A 280 43.40 -8.11 -9.41
CA PRO A 280 44.38 -9.16 -9.68
C PRO A 280 43.71 -10.35 -10.37
N THR A 281 44.29 -10.79 -11.48
CA THR A 281 43.96 -12.03 -12.17
C THR A 281 44.08 -13.22 -11.21
N GLN A 282 43.43 -14.36 -11.49
CA GLN A 282 43.60 -15.56 -10.65
C GLN A 282 45.06 -16.01 -10.55
N LYS A 283 45.88 -15.73 -11.56
CA LYS A 283 47.33 -15.98 -11.57
C LYS A 283 48.05 -15.08 -10.56
N GLU A 284 47.65 -13.82 -10.46
CA GLU A 284 48.18 -12.86 -9.48
C GLU A 284 47.63 -13.11 -8.07
N ILE A 285 46.38 -13.54 -7.91
CA ILE A 285 45.82 -13.96 -6.61
C ILE A 285 46.51 -15.23 -6.13
N ALA A 286 46.78 -16.18 -7.01
CA ALA A 286 47.55 -17.39 -6.71
C ALA A 286 49.01 -17.04 -6.34
N ALA A 287 49.64 -16.12 -7.08
CA ALA A 287 50.97 -15.61 -6.77
C ALA A 287 51.02 -14.84 -5.45
N ARG A 288 50.00 -14.03 -5.13
CA ARG A 288 49.86 -13.30 -3.86
C ARG A 288 49.60 -14.26 -2.69
N LYS A 289 48.80 -15.31 -2.88
CA LYS A 289 48.62 -16.38 -1.88
C LYS A 289 49.91 -17.18 -1.67
N ALA A 290 50.68 -17.43 -2.73
CA ALA A 290 51.99 -18.07 -2.63
C ALA A 290 53.03 -17.16 -1.92
N ALA A 291 53.02 -15.86 -2.20
CA ALA A 291 53.90 -14.87 -1.57
C ALA A 291 53.53 -14.57 -0.10
N LYS A 292 52.24 -14.55 0.24
CA LYS A 292 51.74 -14.41 1.63
C LYS A 292 52.10 -15.64 2.48
N LYS A 293 52.28 -16.80 1.84
CA LYS A 293 52.80 -18.03 2.47
C LYS A 293 54.33 -17.99 2.68
N ALA A 294 55.03 -17.01 2.09
CA ALA A 294 56.50 -16.88 2.12
C ALA A 294 57.02 -15.69 2.96
N GLY A 295 56.16 -14.95 3.65
CA GLY A 295 56.54 -14.05 4.75
C GLY A 295 57.49 -12.88 4.40
N ALA A 296 57.10 -11.98 3.48
CA ALA A 296 57.85 -10.74 3.22
C ALA A 296 56.98 -9.48 3.38
N SER A 297 57.55 -8.44 4.00
CA SER A 297 56.94 -7.15 4.36
C SER A 297 56.78 -6.19 3.16
N LYS A 298 55.82 -5.24 3.30
CA LYS A 298 55.34 -4.29 2.28
C LYS A 298 56.33 -3.15 1.99
N PRO A 299 56.51 -2.70 0.72
CA PRO A 299 56.98 -1.35 0.38
C PRO A 299 55.82 -0.38 0.04
N PRO A 300 56.05 0.95 0.04
CA PRO A 300 55.00 1.97 -0.05
C PRO A 300 54.54 2.23 -1.49
N VAL A 301 53.30 2.72 -1.64
CA VAL A 301 52.62 2.96 -2.92
C VAL A 301 52.80 4.42 -3.35
N SER A 302 53.27 4.64 -4.58
CA SER A 302 53.28 5.94 -5.27
C SER A 302 52.00 6.13 -6.11
N VAL A 303 51.40 7.32 -6.04
CA VAL A 303 50.20 7.72 -6.81
C VAL A 303 50.62 8.34 -8.16
N PRO A 304 50.02 7.96 -9.31
CA PRO A 304 50.18 8.67 -10.58
C PRO A 304 49.08 9.74 -10.80
N PRO A 305 49.34 10.80 -11.58
CA PRO A 305 48.49 11.99 -11.67
C PRO A 305 47.31 11.83 -12.63
N ALA A 306 46.26 12.62 -12.39
CA ALA A 306 44.99 12.62 -13.12
C ALA A 306 45.08 13.28 -14.52
N PRO A 307 44.28 12.84 -15.52
CA PRO A 307 44.16 13.53 -16.79
C PRO A 307 43.06 14.61 -16.78
N ALA A 308 43.23 15.62 -17.63
CA ALA A 308 42.45 16.86 -17.71
C ALA A 308 41.09 16.71 -18.43
N PRO A 309 40.11 17.63 -18.18
CA PRO A 309 38.73 17.47 -18.63
C PRO A 309 38.48 18.04 -20.04
N ALA A 310 37.46 17.48 -20.72
CA ALA A 310 36.91 17.99 -21.97
C ALA A 310 35.73 18.97 -21.71
N PRO A 311 35.41 19.90 -22.64
CA PRO A 311 34.57 21.06 -22.34
C PRO A 311 33.06 20.77 -22.44
N ALA A 312 32.29 21.50 -21.64
CA ALA A 312 30.85 21.35 -21.46
C ALA A 312 30.01 22.05 -22.56
N PRO A 313 28.79 21.54 -22.88
CA PRO A 313 27.76 22.36 -23.49
C PRO A 313 27.06 23.24 -22.42
N ALA A 314 26.65 24.43 -22.83
CA ALA A 314 26.19 25.52 -21.97
C ALA A 314 24.93 25.16 -21.15
N SER A 315 24.96 25.55 -19.87
CA SER A 315 23.88 25.41 -18.89
C SER A 315 22.72 26.38 -19.14
N VAL A 316 21.50 25.87 -19.11
CA VAL A 316 20.29 26.69 -18.84
C VAL A 316 20.06 26.66 -17.33
N ASP A 317 19.89 27.84 -16.72
CA ASP A 317 19.68 28.00 -15.29
C ASP A 317 18.23 27.58 -14.89
N PRO A 318 18.04 26.57 -14.02
CA PRO A 318 16.71 26.12 -13.60
C PRO A 318 15.96 27.09 -12.65
N ALA A 319 16.56 28.21 -12.25
CA ALA A 319 15.92 29.23 -11.40
C ALA A 319 14.90 30.12 -12.14
N THR A 320 14.73 29.93 -13.45
CA THR A 320 13.82 30.72 -14.29
C THR A 320 13.04 29.82 -15.24
N ALA A 321 11.71 29.84 -15.17
CA ALA A 321 10.86 29.22 -16.17
C ALA A 321 10.35 30.28 -17.14
N THR A 322 10.49 30.05 -18.45
CA THR A 322 10.02 30.98 -19.49
C THR A 322 8.75 30.41 -20.10
N TYR A 323 7.63 31.13 -19.99
CA TYR A 323 6.36 30.78 -20.62
C TYR A 323 5.80 32.05 -21.27
N GLY A 324 5.64 32.05 -22.59
CA GLY A 324 5.09 33.18 -23.36
C GLY A 324 5.76 34.52 -23.07
N ASN A 325 6.91 34.83 -23.70
CA ASN A 325 7.65 36.10 -23.59
C ASN A 325 7.94 36.64 -22.17
N THR A 326 7.65 35.89 -21.11
CA THR A 326 7.73 36.35 -19.72
C THR A 326 8.48 35.30 -18.88
N THR A 327 9.39 35.79 -18.04
CA THR A 327 10.26 34.98 -17.18
C THR A 327 9.71 35.01 -15.75
N PHE A 328 9.48 33.83 -15.15
CA PHE A 328 9.01 33.71 -13.77
C PHE A 328 10.13 33.21 -12.85
N HIS A 329 10.28 33.87 -11.70
CA HIS A 329 11.10 33.39 -10.58
C HIS A 329 10.29 32.41 -9.74
N ILE A 330 10.78 31.18 -9.60
CA ILE A 330 10.16 30.15 -8.75
C ILE A 330 11.06 30.00 -7.52
N ASP A 331 10.62 30.51 -6.39
CA ASP A 331 11.30 30.27 -5.12
C ASP A 331 11.04 28.82 -4.66
N ARG A 332 11.93 27.93 -5.08
CA ARG A 332 11.91 26.54 -4.63
C ARG A 332 12.33 26.47 -3.18
N LEU A 333 11.54 25.75 -2.39
CA LEU A 333 11.98 25.37 -1.07
C LEU A 333 13.27 24.53 -1.18
N LYS A 334 14.32 24.90 -0.45
CA LYS A 334 15.53 24.09 -0.33
C LYS A 334 15.27 22.93 0.64
N GLN A 335 14.53 21.94 0.16
CA GLN A 335 14.21 20.73 0.92
C GLN A 335 15.40 19.79 0.99
N SER A 336 15.35 18.79 1.87
CA SER A 336 16.31 17.69 1.76
C SER A 336 16.20 17.00 0.38
N ALA A 337 17.36 16.69 -0.20
CA ALA A 337 17.45 16.14 -1.56
C ALA A 337 16.54 14.92 -1.85
N PRO A 338 16.18 14.05 -0.88
CA PRO A 338 15.22 12.97 -1.11
C PRO A 338 13.77 13.45 -1.31
N TYR A 339 13.27 14.42 -0.54
CA TYR A 339 11.90 14.92 -0.71
C TYR A 339 11.77 15.82 -1.94
N GLN A 340 12.80 16.65 -2.20
CA GLN A 340 12.85 17.46 -3.41
C GLN A 340 12.74 16.59 -4.67
N ARG A 341 13.52 15.50 -4.74
CA ARG A 341 13.45 14.53 -5.84
C ARG A 341 12.10 13.83 -5.91
N ALA A 342 11.54 13.36 -4.80
CA ALA A 342 10.23 12.69 -4.80
C ALA A 342 9.08 13.59 -5.29
N ILE A 343 9.16 14.90 -5.01
CA ILE A 343 8.20 15.89 -5.50
C ILE A 343 8.43 16.13 -6.98
N GLU A 344 9.67 16.39 -7.41
CA GLU A 344 10.01 16.60 -8.81
C GLU A 344 9.61 15.39 -9.67
N ASP A 345 9.80 14.17 -9.17
CA ASP A 345 9.39 12.92 -9.82
C ASP A 345 7.87 12.75 -9.91
N MET A 346 7.14 13.12 -8.87
CA MET A 346 5.69 12.97 -8.86
C MET A 346 5.01 14.05 -9.69
N GLU A 347 5.50 15.28 -9.60
CA GLU A 347 5.01 16.39 -10.39
C GLU A 347 5.36 16.19 -11.87
N SER A 348 6.57 15.74 -12.22
CA SER A 348 6.91 15.35 -13.61
C SER A 348 6.04 14.21 -14.15
N ARG A 349 5.68 13.21 -13.33
CA ARG A 349 4.69 12.19 -13.72
C ARG A 349 3.30 12.74 -13.95
N THR A 350 2.86 13.71 -13.14
CA THR A 350 1.60 14.39 -13.43
C THR A 350 1.68 15.28 -14.67
N GLU A 351 2.89 15.69 -15.09
CA GLU A 351 3.17 16.48 -16.30
C GLU A 351 2.90 15.67 -17.57
N THR A 352 3.18 14.38 -17.52
CA THR A 352 2.93 13.46 -18.63
C THR A 352 1.53 12.86 -18.61
N LEU A 353 0.83 12.87 -17.47
CA LEU A 353 -0.50 12.29 -17.30
C LEU A 353 -1.65 13.29 -17.49
N PHE A 354 -1.45 14.57 -17.15
CA PHE A 354 -2.46 15.61 -17.29
C PHE A 354 -1.84 16.85 -17.91
N GLU A 355 -2.37 17.24 -19.07
CA GLU A 355 -1.93 18.45 -19.77
C GLU A 355 -2.24 19.71 -18.94
N ARG A 356 -1.46 20.76 -19.16
CA ARG A 356 -1.84 22.11 -18.70
C ARG A 356 -3.11 22.54 -19.43
N LEU A 357 -3.86 23.45 -18.81
CA LEU A 357 -5.01 24.00 -19.50
C LEU A 357 -4.55 24.78 -20.75
N PRO A 358 -5.27 24.66 -21.88
CA PRO A 358 -5.04 25.53 -23.03
C PRO A 358 -5.47 26.96 -22.67
N ASP A 359 -4.87 27.97 -23.30
CA ASP A 359 -5.26 29.37 -23.09
C ASP A 359 -6.76 29.56 -23.33
N PRO A 360 -7.49 30.23 -22.43
CA PRO A 360 -8.88 30.54 -22.70
C PRO A 360 -8.98 31.63 -23.78
N PRO A 361 -10.12 31.73 -24.49
CA PRO A 361 -10.33 32.78 -25.49
C PRO A 361 -10.20 34.20 -24.92
N THR A 362 -10.52 34.38 -23.64
CA THR A 362 -10.33 35.63 -22.88
C THR A 362 -9.85 35.29 -21.46
N PRO A 363 -8.92 36.07 -20.88
CA PRO A 363 -8.55 35.93 -19.47
C PRO A 363 -9.76 36.05 -18.56
N ILE A 364 -9.77 35.24 -17.50
CA ILE A 364 -10.84 35.25 -16.50
C ILE A 364 -10.63 36.44 -15.56
N SER A 365 -11.70 37.19 -15.26
CA SER A 365 -11.69 38.31 -14.33
C SER A 365 -11.17 37.90 -12.94
N ASN A 366 -10.34 38.75 -12.34
CA ASN A 366 -9.68 38.49 -11.07
C ASN A 366 -9.57 39.73 -10.18
N GLU A 367 -10.43 40.74 -10.39
CA GLU A 367 -10.39 42.01 -9.65
C GLU A 367 -11.02 41.88 -8.26
N LYS A 368 -12.04 41.02 -8.12
CA LYS A 368 -12.79 40.85 -6.86
C LYS A 368 -12.58 39.47 -6.26
N ILE A 369 -11.64 39.37 -5.32
CA ILE A 369 -11.31 38.14 -4.61
C ILE A 369 -11.86 38.22 -3.18
N LEU A 370 -12.85 37.37 -2.91
CA LEU A 370 -13.47 37.23 -1.59
C LEU A 370 -12.88 36.04 -0.83
N VAL A 371 -12.42 36.28 0.39
CA VAL A 371 -12.05 35.21 1.32
C VAL A 371 -13.18 35.03 2.35
N LEU A 372 -13.65 33.79 2.47
CA LEU A 372 -14.76 33.39 3.32
C LEU A 372 -14.26 32.51 4.47
N THR A 373 -14.66 32.82 5.70
CA THR A 373 -14.30 32.01 6.88
C THR A 373 -15.34 32.08 7.99
N SER A 374 -15.18 31.22 9.00
CA SER A 374 -15.95 31.26 10.25
C SER A 374 -15.00 31.26 11.45
N MET A 375 -15.23 32.14 12.41
CA MET A 375 -14.36 32.34 13.57
C MET A 375 -15.09 32.09 14.89
N LYS A 376 -14.33 31.64 15.89
CA LYS A 376 -14.70 31.59 17.30
C LYS A 376 -13.44 31.82 18.11
N ASN A 377 -13.40 32.93 18.86
CA ASN A 377 -12.26 33.32 19.68
C ASN A 377 -10.91 33.22 18.94
N GLU A 378 -10.70 34.06 17.93
CA GLU A 378 -9.48 34.11 17.10
C GLU A 378 -8.81 35.50 17.12
N ALA A 379 -9.27 36.41 17.98
CA ALA A 379 -8.97 37.85 17.92
C ALA A 379 -7.48 38.20 17.77
N PRO A 380 -6.53 37.57 18.51
CA PRO A 380 -5.11 37.91 18.39
C PRO A 380 -4.48 37.58 17.02
N PHE A 381 -5.18 36.82 16.18
CA PHE A 381 -4.64 36.31 14.90
C PHE A 381 -5.30 36.97 13.67
N ILE A 382 -6.35 37.77 13.86
CA ILE A 382 -7.15 38.34 12.77
C ILE A 382 -6.34 39.34 11.94
N LEU A 383 -5.60 40.23 12.59
CA LEU A 383 -4.92 41.32 11.90
C LEU A 383 -3.79 40.83 11.00
N GLU A 384 -2.96 39.87 11.45
CA GLU A 384 -1.95 39.24 10.60
C GLU A 384 -2.61 38.56 9.39
N TRP A 385 -3.67 37.79 9.64
CA TRP A 385 -4.33 37.00 8.59
C TRP A 385 -4.96 37.90 7.52
N ILE A 386 -5.61 39.00 7.90
CA ILE A 386 -6.16 39.99 6.96
C ILE A 386 -5.04 40.73 6.23
N ALA A 387 -4.04 41.24 6.96
CA ALA A 387 -2.92 41.97 6.37
C ALA A 387 -2.20 41.13 5.30
N TYR A 388 -1.94 39.85 5.60
CA TYR A 388 -1.28 38.94 4.68
C TYR A 388 -2.11 38.66 3.42
N HIS A 389 -3.40 38.32 3.58
CA HIS A 389 -4.24 37.99 2.42
C HIS A 389 -4.55 39.23 1.56
N LYS A 390 -4.69 40.41 2.18
CA LYS A 390 -4.80 41.69 1.48
C LYS A 390 -3.53 41.99 0.66
N MET A 391 -2.35 41.79 1.25
CA MET A 391 -1.06 41.98 0.58
C MET A 391 -0.94 41.14 -0.70
N ILE A 392 -1.43 39.89 -0.71
CA ILE A 392 -1.37 39.02 -1.90
C ILE A 392 -2.55 39.20 -2.88
N GLY A 393 -3.45 40.16 -2.63
CA GLY A 393 -4.50 40.57 -3.57
C GLY A 393 -5.92 40.15 -3.21
N ALA A 394 -6.20 39.63 -2.01
CA ALA A 394 -7.59 39.53 -1.54
C ALA A 394 -8.18 40.94 -1.37
N THR A 395 -9.38 41.17 -1.89
CA THR A 395 -9.98 42.51 -1.89
C THR A 395 -11.09 42.68 -0.86
N HIS A 396 -11.71 41.59 -0.40
CA HIS A 396 -12.72 41.63 0.66
C HIS A 396 -12.75 40.33 1.47
N PHE A 397 -13.27 40.39 2.69
CA PHE A 397 -13.42 39.25 3.59
C PHE A 397 -14.86 39.11 4.06
N LEU A 398 -15.44 37.91 3.97
CA LEU A 398 -16.74 37.58 4.56
C LEU A 398 -16.51 36.64 5.75
N VAL A 399 -16.82 37.11 6.96
CA VAL A 399 -16.48 36.41 8.20
C VAL A 399 -17.74 36.15 9.01
N TYR A 400 -18.02 34.87 9.28
CA TYR A 400 -19.09 34.47 10.20
C TYR A 400 -18.55 34.25 11.61
N THR A 401 -19.18 34.83 12.63
CA THR A 401 -18.77 34.70 14.03
C THR A 401 -19.67 33.74 14.82
N ASN A 402 -19.09 32.99 15.76
CA ASN A 402 -19.80 32.02 16.61
C ASN A 402 -19.50 32.28 18.09
N ASP A 403 -20.37 33.03 18.77
CA ASP A 403 -20.34 33.26 20.23
C ASP A 403 -18.95 33.66 20.76
N CYS A 404 -18.34 34.69 20.16
CA CYS A 404 -17.01 35.15 20.52
C CYS A 404 -16.99 35.96 21.83
N THR A 405 -15.87 35.89 22.55
CA THR A 405 -15.70 36.49 23.89
C THR A 405 -14.34 37.18 24.11
N ASP A 406 -13.52 37.26 23.07
CA ASP A 406 -12.11 37.69 23.10
C ASP A 406 -11.83 38.95 22.28
N ASN A 407 -12.86 39.75 21.98
CA ASN A 407 -12.87 40.87 21.03
C ASN A 407 -12.85 40.50 19.53
N THR A 408 -13.07 39.22 19.16
CA THR A 408 -13.15 38.83 17.73
C THR A 408 -14.23 39.63 16.99
N ASN A 409 -15.41 39.82 17.60
CA ASN A 409 -16.52 40.52 16.94
C ASN A 409 -16.20 42.00 16.75
N GLU A 410 -15.68 42.64 17.77
CA GLU A 410 -15.35 44.07 17.84
C GLU A 410 -14.25 44.43 16.84
N ILE A 411 -13.21 43.60 16.74
CA ILE A 411 -12.15 43.75 15.73
C ILE A 411 -12.74 43.66 14.32
N LEU A 412 -13.56 42.64 14.07
CA LEU A 412 -14.19 42.43 12.75
C LEU A 412 -15.21 43.51 12.39
N ASP A 413 -15.94 44.05 13.37
CA ASP A 413 -16.85 45.19 13.20
C ASP A 413 -16.06 46.45 12.84
N ARG A 414 -14.94 46.71 13.54
CA ARG A 414 -14.07 47.86 13.19
C ARG A 414 -13.50 47.72 11.78
N LEU A 415 -13.07 46.52 11.39
CA LEU A 415 -12.60 46.24 10.02
C LEU A 415 -13.72 46.37 8.97
N ALA A 416 -14.97 46.10 9.36
CA ALA A 416 -16.13 46.32 8.50
C ALA A 416 -16.42 47.81 8.29
N GLU A 417 -16.30 48.63 9.33
CA GLU A 417 -16.36 50.10 9.20
C GLU A 417 -15.26 50.66 8.29
N MET A 418 -14.08 50.03 8.30
CA MET A 418 -12.97 50.34 7.40
C MET A 418 -13.18 49.82 5.96
N GLY A 419 -14.29 49.11 5.69
CA GLY A 419 -14.64 48.59 4.38
C GLY A 419 -13.87 47.35 3.93
N LEU A 420 -13.17 46.66 4.84
CA LEU A 420 -12.34 45.49 4.53
C LEU A 420 -13.09 44.17 4.76
N VAL A 421 -14.05 44.15 5.68
CA VAL A 421 -14.74 42.95 6.16
C VAL A 421 -16.25 43.12 6.03
N THR A 422 -16.95 42.05 5.75
CA THR A 422 -18.37 41.88 6.08
C THR A 422 -18.46 40.83 7.17
N ARG A 423 -18.83 41.26 8.38
CA ARG A 423 -19.06 40.36 9.51
C ARG A 423 -20.53 40.02 9.60
N LEU A 424 -20.84 38.75 9.79
CA LEU A 424 -22.19 38.26 10.08
C LEU A 424 -22.14 37.30 11.26
N ASP A 425 -23.21 37.26 12.07
CA ASP A 425 -23.37 36.16 13.01
C ASP A 425 -23.74 34.90 12.25
N ASN A 426 -23.24 33.74 12.69
CA ASN A 426 -23.62 32.48 12.07
C ASN A 426 -25.14 32.25 12.23
N PRO A 427 -25.90 32.07 11.12
CA PRO A 427 -27.34 31.83 11.21
C PRO A 427 -27.71 30.46 11.81
N TRP A 428 -26.71 29.66 12.15
CA TRP A 428 -26.90 28.37 12.80
C TRP A 428 -27.57 28.50 14.17
N THR A 429 -28.51 27.59 14.43
CA THR A 429 -29.17 27.41 15.72
C THR A 429 -29.09 25.94 16.12
N PRO A 430 -29.27 25.56 17.40
CA PRO A 430 -29.37 24.15 17.80
C PRO A 430 -30.47 23.35 17.06
N SER A 431 -31.47 24.02 16.49
CA SER A 431 -32.52 23.42 15.66
C SER A 431 -32.16 23.29 14.17
N SER A 432 -31.02 23.81 13.73
CA SER A 432 -30.57 23.72 12.34
C SER A 432 -30.18 22.27 11.98
N ASN A 433 -30.63 21.80 10.82
CA ASN A 433 -30.36 20.42 10.35
C ASN A 433 -28.89 20.17 9.92
N ASN A 434 -28.09 21.23 9.79
CA ASN A 434 -26.71 21.18 9.31
C ASN A 434 -25.75 21.69 10.39
N ALA A 435 -24.47 21.30 10.34
CA ALA A 435 -23.42 21.83 11.22
C ALA A 435 -23.20 23.34 11.02
N PRO A 436 -22.68 24.08 12.03
CA PRO A 436 -22.51 25.53 11.97
C PRO A 436 -21.83 26.06 10.71
N GLN A 437 -20.73 25.43 10.26
CA GLN A 437 -20.02 25.89 9.06
C GLN A 437 -20.86 25.71 7.78
N HIS A 438 -21.68 24.66 7.70
CA HIS A 438 -22.54 24.45 6.53
C HIS A 438 -23.67 25.47 6.44
N ALA A 439 -24.23 25.90 7.57
CA ALA A 439 -25.22 26.98 7.61
C ALA A 439 -24.62 28.31 7.14
N ALA A 440 -23.41 28.64 7.60
CA ALA A 440 -22.69 29.83 7.16
C ALA A 440 -22.38 29.81 5.65
N LEU A 441 -21.93 28.68 5.08
CA LEU A 441 -21.64 28.57 3.64
C LEU A 441 -22.91 28.71 2.77
N GLU A 442 -24.04 28.21 3.24
CA GLU A 442 -25.34 28.32 2.53
C GLU A 442 -25.84 29.76 2.51
N ASP A 443 -25.75 30.46 3.64
CA ASP A 443 -26.07 31.88 3.74
C ASP A 443 -25.10 32.76 2.96
N ALA A 444 -23.79 32.44 3.00
CA ALA A 444 -22.74 33.19 2.30
C ALA A 444 -23.05 33.34 0.80
N MET A 445 -23.54 32.29 0.15
CA MET A 445 -23.92 32.32 -1.27
C MET A 445 -25.03 33.34 -1.59
N GLN A 446 -25.82 33.74 -0.59
CA GLN A 446 -26.88 34.74 -0.74
C GLN A 446 -26.41 36.17 -0.53
N GLN A 447 -25.24 36.36 0.08
CA GLN A 447 -24.75 37.68 0.45
C GLN A 447 -24.35 38.52 -0.76
N PRO A 448 -24.59 39.85 -0.75
CA PRO A 448 -24.23 40.73 -1.87
C PRO A 448 -22.74 40.66 -2.22
N VAL A 449 -21.86 40.64 -1.21
CA VAL A 449 -20.40 40.57 -1.40
C VAL A 449 -19.95 39.26 -2.06
N PHE A 450 -20.67 38.16 -1.83
CA PHE A 450 -20.40 36.89 -2.52
C PHE A 450 -20.83 36.95 -3.98
N LYS A 451 -22.02 37.47 -4.25
CA LYS A 451 -22.58 37.57 -5.61
C LYS A 451 -21.79 38.55 -6.49
N ASP A 452 -21.18 39.57 -5.88
CA ASP A 452 -20.34 40.55 -6.57
C ASP A 452 -18.90 40.06 -6.80
N ALA A 453 -18.44 39.06 -6.05
CA ALA A 453 -17.09 38.52 -6.17
C ALA A 453 -16.88 37.75 -7.49
N ASP A 454 -15.68 37.88 -8.05
CA ASP A 454 -15.25 37.04 -9.18
C ASP A 454 -14.81 35.67 -8.66
N TRP A 455 -14.00 35.67 -7.61
CA TRP A 455 -13.44 34.49 -6.97
C TRP A 455 -13.82 34.41 -5.50
N VAL A 456 -14.11 33.20 -5.03
CA VAL A 456 -14.33 32.92 -3.61
C VAL A 456 -13.40 31.82 -3.13
N LEU A 457 -12.71 32.04 -2.02
CA LEU A 457 -11.88 31.07 -1.31
C LEU A 457 -12.40 30.85 0.10
N THR A 458 -12.65 29.61 0.48
CA THR A 458 -13.00 29.23 1.86
C THR A 458 -11.77 28.66 2.58
N ILE A 459 -11.24 29.38 3.56
CA ILE A 459 -10.07 28.99 4.36
C ILE A 459 -10.21 29.40 5.82
N ASP A 460 -9.54 28.70 6.72
CA ASP A 460 -9.54 28.97 8.16
C ASP A 460 -8.48 30.04 8.53
N VAL A 461 -8.61 30.71 9.68
CA VAL A 461 -7.69 31.81 10.09
C VAL A 461 -6.29 31.32 10.51
N ASP A 462 -6.09 30.00 10.57
CA ASP A 462 -4.78 29.36 10.68
C ASP A 462 -4.27 28.79 9.33
N GLU A 463 -4.88 29.19 8.20
CA GLU A 463 -4.49 28.81 6.84
C GLU A 463 -4.08 30.05 6.03
N PHE A 464 -2.93 29.97 5.36
CA PHE A 464 -2.32 31.06 4.58
C PHE A 464 -1.96 30.59 3.17
N VAL A 465 -2.47 31.27 2.14
CA VAL A 465 -2.09 30.98 0.75
C VAL A 465 -0.68 31.52 0.49
N ASN A 466 0.27 30.64 0.22
CA ASN A 466 1.64 31.04 -0.09
C ASN A 466 1.91 30.82 -1.58
N ILE A 467 2.06 31.92 -2.33
CA ILE A 467 2.27 31.92 -3.79
C ILE A 467 3.78 32.05 -4.04
N HIS A 468 4.33 31.23 -4.95
CA HIS A 468 5.77 31.11 -5.19
C HIS A 468 6.21 31.64 -6.55
N VAL A 469 5.28 32.21 -7.32
CA VAL A 469 5.50 32.70 -8.69
C VAL A 469 5.27 34.21 -8.76
N GLY A 470 6.04 34.89 -9.61
CA GLY A 470 5.95 36.34 -9.79
C GLY A 470 6.24 37.09 -8.50
N ASP A 471 5.48 38.15 -8.23
CA ASP A 471 5.52 38.87 -6.95
C ASP A 471 4.73 38.13 -5.85
N GLY A 472 4.14 37.00 -6.21
CA GLY A 472 3.29 36.10 -5.43
C GLY A 472 2.04 36.76 -4.90
N CYS A 473 1.36 37.46 -5.80
CA CYS A 473 -0.04 37.80 -5.66
C CYS A 473 -0.92 36.81 -6.45
N PHE A 474 -2.23 36.84 -6.22
CA PHE A 474 -3.18 36.01 -6.96
C PHE A 474 -3.16 36.28 -8.47
N ALA A 475 -2.92 37.53 -8.90
CA ALA A 475 -2.81 37.86 -10.32
C ALA A 475 -1.68 37.09 -11.02
N ASP A 476 -0.52 36.98 -10.37
CA ASP A 476 0.61 36.18 -10.87
C ASP A 476 0.25 34.71 -11.00
N LEU A 477 -0.44 34.17 -9.98
CA LEU A 477 -0.88 32.77 -9.98
C LEU A 477 -1.87 32.48 -11.11
N PHE A 478 -2.86 33.36 -11.32
CA PHE A 478 -3.84 33.18 -12.39
C PHE A 478 -3.20 33.19 -13.78
N ALA A 479 -2.25 34.11 -14.01
CA ALA A 479 -1.49 34.17 -15.24
C ALA A 479 -0.63 32.91 -15.42
N ALA A 480 0.13 32.50 -14.41
CA ALA A 480 1.04 31.35 -14.47
C ALA A 480 0.32 29.99 -14.64
N SER A 481 -0.96 29.91 -14.25
CA SER A 481 -1.78 28.69 -14.33
C SER A 481 -2.74 28.66 -15.53
N ASN A 482 -2.55 29.55 -16.51
CA ASN A 482 -3.36 29.67 -17.72
C ASN A 482 -4.85 29.93 -17.45
N TYR A 483 -5.13 30.85 -16.51
CA TYR A 483 -6.47 31.37 -16.19
C TYR A 483 -7.51 30.23 -15.99
N PRO A 484 -7.36 29.42 -14.93
CA PRO A 484 -8.36 28.44 -14.52
C PRO A 484 -9.61 29.11 -13.97
N ASN A 485 -10.72 28.37 -13.81
CA ASN A 485 -11.89 28.81 -13.03
C ASN A 485 -12.04 28.06 -11.69
N VAL A 486 -11.16 27.10 -11.42
CA VAL A 486 -11.01 26.46 -10.09
C VAL A 486 -9.53 26.17 -9.82
N ILE A 487 -9.02 26.55 -8.65
CA ILE A 487 -7.65 26.24 -8.19
C ILE A 487 -7.72 25.54 -6.84
N SER A 488 -7.08 24.39 -6.70
CA SER A 488 -6.92 23.69 -5.41
C SER A 488 -5.53 23.88 -4.81
N PHE A 489 -5.48 24.43 -3.59
CA PHE A 489 -4.26 24.57 -2.79
C PHE A 489 -4.13 23.39 -1.83
N THR A 490 -3.09 22.57 -2.02
CA THR A 490 -2.84 21.46 -1.09
C THR A 490 -2.23 22.00 0.21
N TRP A 491 -2.65 21.46 1.35
CA TRP A 491 -2.13 21.80 2.66
C TRP A 491 -0.64 21.53 2.80
N LYS A 492 0.03 22.42 3.53
CA LYS A 492 1.37 22.22 4.07
C LYS A 492 1.32 22.52 5.57
N PHE A 493 1.33 21.49 6.40
CA PHE A 493 1.21 21.65 7.86
C PHE A 493 2.50 22.20 8.47
N PHE A 494 2.37 23.14 9.39
CA PHE A 494 3.47 23.69 10.19
C PHE A 494 3.38 23.21 11.64
N GLY A 495 4.50 22.75 12.17
CA GLY A 495 4.64 22.25 13.53
C GLY A 495 4.98 23.34 14.53
N ASN A 496 4.92 22.97 15.80
CA ASN A 496 5.12 23.84 16.95
C ASN A 496 6.59 24.25 17.18
N ILE A 497 7.58 23.47 16.71
CA ILE A 497 9.03 23.72 16.86
C ILE A 497 9.46 24.04 18.32
N ASP A 498 8.85 23.37 19.29
CA ASP A 498 9.07 23.58 20.74
C ASP A 498 8.80 25.02 21.23
N VAL A 499 8.04 25.81 20.46
CA VAL A 499 7.57 27.14 20.86
C VAL A 499 6.39 26.98 21.80
N ASN A 500 6.68 26.98 23.09
CA ASN A 500 5.67 26.71 24.11
C ASN A 500 4.86 27.97 24.47
N ALA A 501 5.55 29.09 24.68
CA ALA A 501 4.95 30.35 25.09
C ALA A 501 4.21 31.03 23.92
N TYR A 502 3.07 31.67 24.21
CA TYR A 502 2.46 32.60 23.28
C TYR A 502 3.21 33.95 23.25
N GLU A 503 3.54 34.40 22.04
CA GLU A 503 4.06 35.75 21.76
C GLU A 503 3.18 36.42 20.70
N ASP A 504 2.81 37.69 20.93
CA ASP A 504 2.09 38.53 19.97
C ASP A 504 3.01 39.00 18.84
N ARG A 505 3.30 38.08 17.94
CA ARG A 505 4.12 38.28 16.75
C ARG A 505 3.52 37.51 15.59
N PRO A 506 3.79 37.89 14.33
CA PRO A 506 3.30 37.15 13.19
C PRO A 506 3.66 35.66 13.26
N ILE A 507 2.68 34.77 13.15
CA ILE A 507 2.84 33.31 13.14
C ILE A 507 3.85 32.89 12.06
N SER A 508 3.79 33.55 10.91
CA SER A 508 4.71 33.31 9.79
C SER A 508 6.19 33.56 10.13
N GLU A 509 6.49 34.37 11.15
CA GLU A 509 7.85 34.57 11.68
C GLU A 509 8.26 33.53 12.72
N GLN A 510 7.28 32.97 13.43
CA GLN A 510 7.51 32.11 14.59
C GLN A 510 7.62 30.63 14.21
N PHE A 511 6.86 30.18 13.21
CA PHE A 511 6.73 28.77 12.88
C PHE A 511 7.22 28.49 11.45
N THR A 512 8.47 28.04 11.31
CA THR A 512 9.04 27.67 10.01
C THR A 512 9.21 26.17 9.83
N ALA A 513 9.12 25.36 10.89
CA ALA A 513 9.19 23.91 10.77
C ALA A 513 7.86 23.36 10.24
N CYS A 514 7.93 22.45 9.26
CA CYS A 514 6.76 22.01 8.52
C CYS A 514 6.84 20.55 8.05
N ALA A 515 5.72 20.09 7.51
CA ALA A 515 5.63 18.84 6.78
C ALA A 515 6.44 18.94 5.47
N PRO A 516 7.09 17.84 5.04
CA PRO A 516 7.60 17.78 3.68
C PRO A 516 6.43 17.84 2.69
N GLU A 517 6.65 18.42 1.52
CA GLU A 517 5.63 18.48 0.47
C GLU A 517 5.30 17.06 -0.05
N PHE A 518 6.29 16.18 -0.14
CA PHE A 518 6.03 14.75 -0.31
C PHE A 518 5.93 14.04 1.04
N ILE A 519 4.71 13.65 1.40
CA ILE A 519 4.44 12.88 2.62
C ILE A 519 4.15 11.41 2.21
N PRO A 520 5.02 10.43 2.55
CA PRO A 520 4.90 9.04 2.06
C PRO A 520 3.62 8.32 2.52
N LYS A 521 3.03 8.79 3.62
CA LYS A 521 1.67 8.49 4.09
C LYS A 521 1.09 9.73 4.77
N PRO A 522 0.08 10.36 4.15
CA PRO A 522 -1.07 10.68 4.97
C PRO A 522 -2.33 10.61 4.12
N ARG A 523 -3.43 10.17 4.72
CA ARG A 523 -4.71 10.60 4.17
C ARG A 523 -4.97 12.08 4.56
N LEU A 524 -4.50 12.57 5.71
CA LEU A 524 -4.78 13.93 6.23
C LEU A 524 -3.96 15.09 5.61
N GLY A 525 -2.63 14.97 5.51
CA GLY A 525 -1.69 16.01 5.04
C GLY A 525 -1.80 16.44 3.57
N TRP A 526 -2.59 15.71 2.77
CA TRP A 526 -2.89 16.06 1.38
C TRP A 526 -4.31 16.58 1.21
N GLY A 527 -4.99 16.99 2.29
CA GLY A 527 -6.21 17.78 2.14
C GLY A 527 -5.93 19.05 1.34
N PHE A 528 -6.93 19.54 0.62
CA PHE A 528 -6.84 20.81 -0.10
C PHE A 528 -8.06 21.68 0.19
N LYS A 529 -7.90 22.97 -0.10
CA LYS A 529 -8.99 23.95 -0.22
C LYS A 529 -9.00 24.49 -1.64
N SER A 530 -10.18 24.75 -2.21
CA SER A 530 -10.30 25.29 -3.56
C SER A 530 -10.82 26.71 -3.55
N MET A 531 -10.22 27.56 -4.37
CA MET A 531 -10.83 28.82 -4.80
C MET A 531 -11.60 28.59 -6.11
N VAL A 532 -12.75 29.23 -6.23
CA VAL A 532 -13.71 29.01 -7.32
C VAL A 532 -14.12 30.33 -7.92
N HIS A 533 -14.05 30.43 -9.25
CA HIS A 533 -14.54 31.58 -9.99
C HIS A 533 -16.04 31.41 -10.30
N LYS A 534 -16.80 32.51 -10.34
CA LYS A 534 -18.24 32.50 -10.64
C LYS A 534 -18.63 31.90 -12.00
N SER A 535 -17.67 31.76 -12.93
CA SER A 535 -17.88 31.09 -14.22
C SER A 535 -17.81 29.55 -14.17
N ALA A 536 -17.34 28.96 -13.07
CA ALA A 536 -17.34 27.51 -12.93
C ALA A 536 -18.79 27.01 -12.73
N PRO A 537 -19.22 25.92 -13.38
CA PRO A 537 -20.60 25.43 -13.38
C PRO A 537 -21.02 24.70 -12.08
N TYR A 538 -20.42 25.09 -10.96
CA TYR A 538 -20.74 24.55 -9.65
C TYR A 538 -21.86 25.34 -8.98
N THR A 539 -22.85 24.62 -8.46
CA THR A 539 -24.06 25.21 -7.88
C THR A 539 -24.00 25.34 -6.37
N LYS A 540 -22.94 24.83 -5.72
CA LYS A 540 -22.76 24.86 -4.28
C LYS A 540 -21.28 25.00 -3.92
N ILE A 541 -20.97 25.87 -2.95
CA ILE A 541 -19.65 25.90 -2.31
C ILE A 541 -19.58 24.91 -1.14
N GLY A 542 -18.38 24.41 -0.86
CA GLY A 542 -18.13 23.49 0.25
C GLY A 542 -16.86 23.88 1.00
N VAL A 543 -16.68 23.30 2.18
CA VAL A 543 -15.55 23.60 3.10
C VAL A 543 -14.19 23.39 2.45
N HIS A 544 -14.07 22.42 1.52
CA HIS A 544 -12.82 22.07 0.85
C HIS A 544 -12.81 22.35 -0.65
N ARG A 545 -13.97 22.30 -1.30
CA ARG A 545 -14.10 22.33 -2.76
C ARG A 545 -15.51 22.69 -3.17
N PRO A 546 -15.73 23.13 -4.42
CA PRO A 546 -17.07 23.26 -4.93
C PRO A 546 -17.75 21.88 -5.10
N LEU A 547 -19.07 21.90 -5.01
CA LEU A 547 -19.94 20.73 -5.03
C LEU A 547 -21.06 20.92 -6.08
N LYS A 548 -21.54 19.80 -6.62
CA LYS A 548 -22.72 19.71 -7.50
C LYS A 548 -22.63 20.54 -8.78
N ILE A 549 -22.38 19.86 -9.90
CA ILE A 549 -22.64 20.36 -11.25
C ILE A 549 -24.03 19.87 -11.62
N SER A 550 -24.99 20.78 -11.80
CA SER A 550 -26.39 20.40 -12.05
C SER A 550 -26.68 19.97 -13.48
N ASP A 551 -25.78 20.31 -14.40
CA ASP A 551 -25.88 20.06 -15.83
C ASP A 551 -24.62 19.32 -16.29
N GLU A 552 -24.73 18.01 -16.55
CA GLU A 552 -23.57 17.18 -16.92
C GLU A 552 -22.93 17.63 -18.23
N ASP A 553 -23.67 18.31 -19.11
CA ASP A 553 -23.16 18.84 -20.38
C ASP A 553 -22.20 20.04 -20.16
N LYS A 554 -22.24 20.67 -18.97
CA LYS A 554 -21.34 21.77 -18.59
C LYS A 554 -20.04 21.32 -17.94
N VAL A 555 -19.83 20.02 -17.74
CA VAL A 555 -18.60 19.50 -17.10
C VAL A 555 -17.33 19.94 -17.84
N ASP A 556 -17.42 20.09 -19.17
CA ASP A 556 -16.30 20.56 -20.01
C ASP A 556 -15.97 22.05 -19.83
N GLU A 557 -16.85 22.84 -19.20
CA GLU A 557 -16.58 24.23 -18.81
C GLU A 557 -15.68 24.33 -17.55
N VAL A 558 -15.45 23.21 -16.84
CA VAL A 558 -14.60 23.17 -15.64
C VAL A 558 -13.12 23.20 -16.01
N ARG A 559 -12.47 24.32 -15.69
CA ARG A 559 -11.03 24.59 -15.85
C ARG A 559 -10.35 24.50 -14.49
N TRP A 560 -10.24 23.27 -13.97
CA TRP A 560 -9.73 23.01 -12.61
C TRP A 560 -8.27 22.59 -12.62
N VAL A 561 -7.41 23.33 -11.90
CA VAL A 561 -6.01 23.00 -11.67
C VAL A 561 -5.63 22.84 -10.18
N ASN A 562 -4.51 22.18 -9.93
CA ASN A 562 -3.87 22.12 -8.60
C ASN A 562 -2.87 23.27 -8.38
N GLY A 563 -2.21 23.28 -7.21
CA GLY A 563 -1.20 24.27 -6.80
C GLY A 563 0.08 24.30 -7.64
N SER A 564 0.20 23.47 -8.68
CA SER A 564 1.27 23.52 -9.69
C SER A 564 0.76 23.90 -11.09
N GLY A 565 -0.49 24.35 -11.20
CA GLY A 565 -1.10 24.74 -12.48
C GLY A 565 -1.49 23.56 -13.38
N ARG A 566 -1.55 22.33 -12.84
CA ARG A 566 -1.86 21.11 -13.61
C ARG A 566 -3.35 20.78 -13.53
N LYS A 567 -3.93 20.33 -14.64
CA LYS A 567 -5.35 19.95 -14.69
C LYS A 567 -5.64 18.82 -13.68
N MET A 568 -6.73 18.97 -12.94
CA MET A 568 -7.20 17.97 -11.99
C MET A 568 -7.83 16.75 -12.69
N PRO A 569 -7.70 15.52 -12.16
CA PRO A 569 -8.28 14.32 -12.76
C PRO A 569 -9.81 14.36 -12.88
N ASP A 570 -10.37 13.89 -14.00
CA ASP A 570 -11.81 13.85 -14.28
C ASP A 570 -12.66 13.24 -13.15
N LEU A 571 -12.13 12.22 -12.46
CA LEU A 571 -12.82 11.57 -11.35
C LEU A 571 -13.18 12.55 -10.23
N LEU A 572 -12.41 13.62 -10.04
CA LEU A 572 -12.69 14.63 -9.03
C LEU A 572 -13.77 15.63 -9.48
N LEU A 573 -14.14 15.69 -10.76
CA LEU A 573 -15.19 16.60 -11.24
C LEU A 573 -16.55 16.26 -10.61
N THR A 574 -16.86 14.96 -10.49
CA THR A 574 -18.16 14.45 -10.01
C THR A 574 -18.10 13.67 -8.69
N ASN A 575 -16.91 13.32 -8.18
CA ASN A 575 -16.73 12.63 -6.90
C ASN A 575 -16.49 13.63 -5.74
N ASN A 576 -16.83 13.26 -4.50
CA ASN A 576 -16.69 14.08 -3.28
C ASN A 576 -15.30 13.98 -2.61
N GLY A 577 -14.23 13.78 -3.38
CA GLY A 577 -12.87 13.75 -2.83
C GLY A 577 -12.38 15.12 -2.36
N TRP A 578 -11.85 15.21 -1.14
CA TRP A 578 -11.28 16.43 -0.53
C TRP A 578 -9.75 16.42 -0.38
N ARG A 579 -9.10 15.38 -0.92
CA ARG A 579 -7.67 15.12 -0.76
C ARG A 579 -7.00 14.97 -2.12
N SER A 580 -5.80 15.53 -2.22
CA SER A 580 -4.87 15.25 -3.30
C SER A 580 -4.43 13.79 -3.24
N THR A 581 -4.12 13.25 -4.40
CA THR A 581 -3.55 11.92 -4.60
C THR A 581 -2.22 12.08 -5.32
N LYS A 582 -1.49 10.99 -5.53
CA LYS A 582 -0.31 11.00 -6.40
C LYS A 582 -0.60 11.50 -7.84
N ARG A 583 -1.88 11.55 -8.25
CA ARG A 583 -2.32 12.04 -9.56
C ARG A 583 -2.75 13.51 -9.57
N SER A 584 -2.93 14.13 -8.40
CA SER A 584 -3.46 15.50 -8.28
C SER A 584 -2.64 16.42 -7.38
N LEU A 585 -1.54 15.94 -6.78
CA LEU A 585 -0.69 16.76 -5.92
C LEU A 585 0.03 17.85 -6.71
N GLY A 586 0.13 19.05 -6.13
CA GLY A 586 0.88 20.16 -6.69
C GLY A 586 1.16 21.27 -5.65
N TYR A 587 2.43 21.67 -5.56
CA TYR A 587 2.94 22.70 -4.64
C TYR A 587 3.84 23.75 -5.31
N GLN A 588 4.16 23.65 -6.61
CA GLN A 588 5.18 24.49 -7.26
C GLN A 588 4.82 25.96 -7.32
N MET A 589 3.55 26.28 -7.60
CA MET A 589 3.09 27.66 -7.79
C MET A 589 2.46 28.21 -6.52
N ALA A 590 1.76 27.37 -5.74
CA ALA A 590 1.18 27.76 -4.47
C ALA A 590 0.97 26.59 -3.50
N THR A 591 1.13 26.87 -2.21
CA THR A 591 0.77 25.98 -1.08
C THR A 591 -0.29 26.64 -0.20
N LEU A 592 -1.03 25.83 0.57
CA LEU A 592 -1.83 26.32 1.68
C LEU A 592 -1.12 26.01 3.01
N ASN A 593 -0.38 26.97 3.54
CA ASN A 593 0.34 26.82 4.79
C ASN A 593 -0.64 26.77 5.96
N HIS A 594 -0.62 25.70 6.75
CA HIS A 594 -1.59 25.46 7.80
C HIS A 594 -0.93 25.37 9.18
N TYR A 595 -1.14 26.42 9.99
CA TYR A 595 -0.57 26.62 11.33
C TYR A 595 -1.52 26.13 12.42
N VAL A 596 -1.95 24.87 12.28
CA VAL A 596 -3.05 24.30 13.07
C VAL A 596 -2.75 24.19 14.57
N LEU A 597 -1.48 24.16 14.98
CA LEU A 597 -1.07 24.01 16.38
C LEU A 597 -0.67 25.33 17.05
N ARG A 598 0.07 26.19 16.34
CA ARG A 598 0.69 27.41 16.91
C ARG A 598 1.55 27.06 18.14
N SER A 599 1.63 27.95 19.13
CA SER A 599 2.30 27.68 20.40
C SER A 599 1.51 26.70 21.27
N ALA A 600 2.18 25.98 22.18
CA ALA A 600 1.50 25.09 23.12
C ALA A 600 0.44 25.84 23.95
N ASP A 601 0.73 27.09 24.34
CA ASP A 601 -0.21 28.00 24.99
C ASP A 601 -1.48 28.25 24.15
N SER A 602 -1.28 28.63 22.89
CA SER A 602 -2.41 28.95 21.99
C SER A 602 -3.22 27.70 21.64
N PHE A 603 -2.61 26.53 21.66
CA PHE A 603 -3.31 25.26 21.48
C PHE A 603 -4.26 24.92 22.62
N LEU A 604 -3.94 25.32 23.87
CA LEU A 604 -4.88 25.15 24.99
C LEU A 604 -6.16 25.96 24.75
N VAL A 605 -6.02 27.22 24.30
CA VAL A 605 -7.15 28.09 23.97
C VAL A 605 -7.94 27.53 22.78
N LYS A 606 -7.25 26.95 21.79
CA LYS A 606 -7.89 26.24 20.66
C LYS A 606 -8.71 25.04 21.11
N ARG A 607 -8.19 24.22 22.04
CA ARG A 607 -8.93 23.09 22.61
C ARG A 607 -10.15 23.56 23.39
N ASP A 608 -10.00 24.62 24.18
CA ASP A 608 -11.05 25.19 25.02
C ASP A 608 -12.26 25.70 24.23
N ARG A 609 -12.04 26.36 23.09
CA ARG A 609 -13.15 26.87 22.26
C ARG A 609 -13.94 25.79 21.50
N GLY A 610 -13.34 24.61 21.28
CA GLY A 610 -13.89 23.48 20.52
C GLY A 610 -13.85 23.66 18.99
N ARG A 611 -14.39 22.66 18.25
CA ARG A 611 -14.43 22.63 16.77
C ARG A 611 -15.79 23.09 16.21
N VAL A 612 -15.76 23.75 15.06
CA VAL A 612 -16.98 24.22 14.34
C VAL A 612 -17.68 23.09 13.56
N ASN A 613 -16.96 22.05 13.10
CA ASN A 613 -17.52 20.96 12.28
C ASN A 613 -17.74 19.62 12.99
N HIS A 614 -16.95 19.33 14.03
CA HIS A 614 -16.96 18.08 14.78
C HIS A 614 -16.97 18.39 16.27
N THR A 615 -18.08 18.97 16.74
CA THR A 615 -18.27 19.45 18.11
C THR A 615 -18.14 18.35 19.18
N GLU A 616 -18.21 17.08 18.78
CA GLU A 616 -18.11 15.91 19.67
C GLU A 616 -16.68 15.32 19.78
N GLN A 617 -15.71 15.78 18.98
CA GLN A 617 -14.34 15.24 19.01
C GLN A 617 -13.37 16.08 19.84
N ASP A 618 -12.73 15.45 20.83
CA ASP A 618 -11.66 16.09 21.63
C ASP A 618 -10.43 16.46 20.76
N GLN A 619 -9.81 17.60 21.07
CA GLN A 619 -8.56 18.09 20.50
C GLN A 619 -7.39 17.87 21.47
N GLY A 620 -7.31 16.67 22.06
CA GLY A 620 -6.25 16.29 22.99
C GLY A 620 -4.93 15.89 22.31
N LEU A 621 -4.07 15.19 23.05
CA LEU A 621 -2.71 14.81 22.65
C LEU A 621 -2.64 14.11 21.28
N ALA A 622 -3.55 13.19 20.97
CA ALA A 622 -3.57 12.49 19.69
C ALA A 622 -3.85 13.42 18.49
N TYR A 623 -4.55 14.54 18.70
CA TYR A 623 -4.75 15.57 17.68
C TYR A 623 -3.46 16.34 17.42
N TRP A 624 -2.79 16.78 18.49
CA TRP A 624 -1.50 17.47 18.45
C TRP A 624 -0.45 16.65 17.72
N MET A 625 -0.23 15.41 18.18
CA MET A 625 0.79 14.52 17.63
C MET A 625 0.62 14.30 16.12
N ARG A 626 -0.62 14.09 15.64
CA ARG A 626 -0.91 13.86 14.21
C ARG A 626 -0.75 15.08 13.30
N ARG A 627 -0.48 16.25 13.87
CA ARG A 627 -0.39 17.54 13.15
C ARG A 627 0.88 18.32 13.44
N ASN A 628 1.74 17.83 14.36
CA ASN A 628 2.99 18.48 14.70
C ASN A 628 4.12 18.01 13.75
N TYR A 629 4.20 18.65 12.59
CA TYR A 629 5.22 18.34 11.58
C TYR A 629 6.43 19.27 11.72
N THR A 630 7.61 18.68 11.92
CA THR A 630 8.88 19.37 12.18
C THR A 630 10.02 18.87 11.29
N SER A 631 9.70 18.07 10.27
CA SER A 631 10.69 17.29 9.50
C SER A 631 11.48 18.13 8.51
N GLU A 632 10.90 19.23 8.04
CA GLU A 632 11.51 20.17 7.11
C GLU A 632 11.32 21.59 7.63
N THR A 633 12.01 22.55 7.00
CA THR A 633 11.83 23.98 7.28
C THR A 633 11.37 24.67 6.01
N ASP A 634 10.29 25.44 6.07
CA ASP A 634 9.82 26.32 4.99
C ASP A 634 9.77 27.78 5.45
N ALA A 635 10.73 28.54 4.95
CA ALA A 635 10.90 29.95 5.26
C ALA A 635 10.45 30.87 4.11
N ARG A 636 9.77 30.36 3.07
CA ARG A 636 9.42 31.18 1.88
C ARG A 636 8.50 32.35 2.21
N MET A 637 7.58 32.17 3.17
CA MET A 637 6.75 33.28 3.66
C MET A 637 7.58 34.39 4.33
N LEU A 638 8.80 34.10 4.83
CA LEU A 638 9.67 35.13 5.40
C LEU A 638 10.11 36.19 4.37
N GLY A 639 10.19 35.81 3.08
CA GLY A 639 10.47 36.76 2.00
C GLY A 639 9.41 37.86 1.86
N ARG A 640 8.21 37.64 2.41
CA ARG A 640 7.07 38.57 2.34
C ARG A 640 6.90 39.43 3.59
N GLN A 641 7.79 39.30 4.59
CA GLN A 641 7.61 39.95 5.89
C GLN A 641 7.55 41.47 5.81
N GLN A 642 8.30 42.09 4.90
CA GLN A 642 8.23 43.54 4.72
C GLN A 642 6.84 44.00 4.23
N GLY A 643 6.24 43.27 3.28
CA GLY A 643 4.90 43.57 2.78
C GLY A 643 3.83 43.33 3.85
N LEU A 644 3.95 42.21 4.57
CA LEU A 644 3.06 41.87 5.68
C LEU A 644 3.10 42.95 6.77
N ARG A 645 4.30 43.32 7.23
CA ARG A 645 4.46 44.35 8.26
C ARG A 645 3.92 45.69 7.81
N LYS A 646 4.12 46.08 6.55
CA LYS A 646 3.53 47.32 6.01
C LYS A 646 2.00 47.33 6.13
N GLU A 647 1.34 46.24 5.78
CA GLU A 647 -0.12 46.14 5.87
C GLU A 647 -0.59 46.02 7.32
N LEU A 648 0.13 45.27 8.16
CA LEU A 648 -0.16 45.15 9.58
C LEU A 648 0.01 46.48 10.31
N ASP A 649 1.08 47.21 10.06
CA ASP A 649 1.34 48.55 10.60
C ASP A 649 0.25 49.54 10.16
N ALA A 650 -0.24 49.42 8.92
CA ALA A 650 -1.34 50.23 8.43
C ALA A 650 -2.67 49.94 9.15
N LEU A 651 -2.94 48.68 9.49
CA LEU A 651 -4.08 48.31 10.34
C LEU A 651 -3.88 48.81 11.78
N MET A 652 -2.70 48.59 12.36
CA MET A 652 -2.35 49.00 13.73
C MET A 652 -2.24 50.51 13.91
N ALA A 653 -2.17 51.29 12.83
CA ALA A 653 -2.26 52.75 12.88
C ALA A 653 -3.66 53.26 13.25
N ASP A 654 -4.71 52.44 13.07
CA ASP A 654 -6.03 52.72 13.61
C ASP A 654 -6.02 52.48 15.13
N SER A 655 -6.18 53.55 15.92
CA SER A 655 -6.07 53.46 17.38
C SER A 655 -7.10 52.52 18.01
N VAL A 656 -8.33 52.49 17.46
CA VAL A 656 -9.39 51.61 17.95
C VAL A 656 -9.00 50.15 17.71
N LEU A 657 -8.54 49.83 16.51
CA LEU A 657 -8.10 48.48 16.16
C LEU A 657 -6.88 48.04 16.98
N SER A 658 -5.93 48.95 17.20
CA SER A 658 -4.73 48.72 18.03
C SER A 658 -5.09 48.46 19.50
N ASP A 659 -6.03 49.22 20.06
CA ASP A 659 -6.51 49.04 21.43
C ASP A 659 -7.26 47.71 21.57
N LEU A 660 -8.16 47.39 20.63
CA LEU A 660 -8.89 46.12 20.60
C LEU A 660 -7.97 44.91 20.46
N HIS A 661 -6.95 44.99 19.60
CA HIS A 661 -5.93 43.95 19.49
C HIS A 661 -5.14 43.78 20.79
N SER A 662 -4.73 44.89 21.41
CA SER A 662 -4.03 44.86 22.69
C SER A 662 -4.87 44.27 23.82
N GLU A 663 -6.18 44.50 23.82
CA GLU A 663 -7.14 43.87 24.72
C GLU A 663 -7.29 42.37 24.44
N ALA A 664 -7.40 41.97 23.17
CA ALA A 664 -7.46 40.56 22.76
C ALA A 664 -6.21 39.79 23.20
N VAL A 665 -5.02 40.38 23.04
CA VAL A 665 -3.75 39.80 23.50
C VAL A 665 -3.74 39.60 25.02
N ARG A 666 -4.18 40.61 25.79
CA ARG A 666 -4.31 40.49 27.26
C ARG A 666 -5.31 39.41 27.65
N TRP A 667 -6.45 39.34 26.96
CA TRP A 667 -7.45 38.31 27.17
C TRP A 667 -6.87 36.91 26.92
N HIS A 668 -6.11 36.75 25.84
CA HIS A 668 -5.51 35.47 25.45
C HIS A 668 -4.49 34.99 26.49
N HIS A 669 -3.61 35.87 26.96
CA HIS A 669 -2.71 35.57 28.08
C HIS A 669 -3.47 35.17 29.35
N ALA A 670 -4.50 35.94 29.74
CA ALA A 670 -5.31 35.61 30.91
C ALA A 670 -6.03 34.26 30.76
N ARG A 671 -6.49 33.92 29.56
CA ARG A 671 -7.13 32.62 29.28
C ARG A 671 -6.12 31.47 29.36
N ILE A 672 -4.92 31.64 28.82
CA ILE A 672 -3.82 30.68 28.94
C ILE A 672 -3.51 30.40 30.43
N ASP A 673 -3.35 31.45 31.23
CA ASP A 673 -3.05 31.34 32.67
C ASP A 673 -4.17 30.61 33.41
N ALA A 674 -5.44 30.96 33.14
CA ALA A 674 -6.60 30.31 33.73
C ALA A 674 -6.69 28.83 33.34
N LEU A 675 -6.40 28.47 32.08
CA LEU A 675 -6.38 27.08 31.63
C LEU A 675 -5.24 26.31 32.30
N LYS A 676 -4.02 26.85 32.36
CA LYS A 676 -2.89 26.20 33.03
C LYS A 676 -3.08 26.04 34.55
N ALA A 677 -3.95 26.83 35.18
CA ALA A 677 -4.32 26.62 36.58
C ALA A 677 -5.24 25.41 36.80
N SER A 678 -5.93 24.93 35.76
CA SER A 678 -6.74 23.72 35.80
C SER A 678 -5.87 22.46 35.73
N PRO A 679 -6.06 21.46 36.61
CA PRO A 679 -5.26 20.23 36.60
C PRO A 679 -5.28 19.48 35.25
N GLU A 680 -6.41 19.48 34.55
CA GLU A 680 -6.56 18.78 33.27
C GLU A 680 -5.70 19.44 32.17
N TYR A 681 -5.83 20.77 32.03
CA TYR A 681 -5.10 21.53 31.04
C TYR A 681 -3.61 21.67 31.38
N LYS A 682 -3.26 21.72 32.68
CA LYS A 682 -1.87 21.62 33.12
C LYS A 682 -1.26 20.28 32.72
N ALA A 683 -1.96 19.17 32.97
CA ALA A 683 -1.50 17.84 32.57
C ALA A 683 -1.34 17.71 31.05
N LEU A 684 -2.29 18.27 30.27
CA LEU A 684 -2.15 18.32 28.81
C LEU A 684 -0.92 19.15 28.42
N TYR A 685 -0.77 20.37 28.95
CA TYR A 685 0.37 21.23 28.66
C TYR A 685 1.71 20.52 28.95
N ASP A 686 1.83 19.88 30.11
CA ASP A 686 3.04 19.14 30.49
C ASP A 686 3.30 17.98 29.53
N GLN A 687 2.26 17.23 29.14
CA GLN A 687 2.39 16.19 28.12
C GLN A 687 2.86 16.75 26.78
N LEU A 688 2.41 17.94 26.39
CA LEU A 688 2.82 18.58 25.14
C LEU A 688 4.29 19.06 25.18
N THR A 689 4.75 19.59 26.32
CA THR A 689 6.03 20.32 26.41
C THR A 689 7.18 19.54 27.05
N GLU A 690 6.93 18.59 27.95
CA GLU A 690 7.99 17.89 28.70
C GLU A 690 8.56 16.67 27.98
N LYS A 691 7.83 16.13 27.00
CA LYS A 691 8.21 14.94 26.25
C LYS A 691 8.44 15.28 24.79
N GLN A 692 9.60 14.89 24.26
CA GLN A 692 9.83 14.96 22.82
C GLN A 692 9.00 13.89 22.12
N TRP A 693 7.98 14.33 21.37
CA TRP A 693 7.16 13.45 20.56
C TRP A 693 7.79 13.23 19.19
N PRO A 694 7.69 12.03 18.62
CA PRO A 694 8.11 11.81 17.24
C PRO A 694 7.28 12.69 16.31
N ASP A 695 7.92 13.17 15.26
CA ASP A 695 7.28 13.96 14.22
C ASP A 695 6.02 13.26 13.68
N ALA A 696 4.99 14.03 13.38
CA ALA A 696 3.73 13.56 12.80
C ALA A 696 3.92 12.65 11.57
N ILE A 697 5.01 12.80 10.80
CA ILE A 697 5.32 11.93 9.65
C ILE A 697 5.61 10.47 10.04
N TYR A 698 6.03 10.22 11.29
CA TYR A 698 6.42 8.91 11.79
C TYR A 698 5.31 8.22 12.61
N LEU A 699 4.18 8.90 12.82
CA LEU A 699 3.06 8.35 13.57
C LEU A 699 2.18 7.45 12.70
N THR A 700 2.07 6.19 13.07
CA THR A 700 1.02 5.27 12.57
C THR A 700 -0.19 5.32 13.51
N LYS A 701 -1.40 5.09 12.97
CA LYS A 701 -2.54 4.80 13.86
C LYS A 701 -2.23 3.50 14.61
N PRO A 702 -2.45 3.43 15.94
CA PRO A 702 -2.60 2.15 16.62
C PRO A 702 -3.87 1.48 16.08
N GLU A 703 -3.82 0.19 15.78
CA GLU A 703 -5.04 -0.60 15.59
C GLU A 703 -5.72 -0.74 16.97
N GLY A 704 -6.80 0.02 17.20
CA GLY A 704 -7.57 -0.07 18.45
C GLY A 704 -8.40 1.15 18.84
N GLU A 705 -8.08 2.36 18.38
CA GLU A 705 -8.88 3.56 18.73
C GLU A 705 -9.84 3.93 17.60
N ALA A 706 -11.07 3.40 17.70
CA ALA A 706 -12.24 3.99 17.06
C ALA A 706 -12.65 5.25 17.84
N GLY A 707 -12.01 6.38 17.50
CA GLY A 707 -12.50 7.71 17.88
C GLY A 707 -13.58 8.18 16.90
N GLU A 708 -14.73 8.55 17.45
CA GLU A 708 -15.98 8.95 16.79
C GLU A 708 -15.86 10.15 15.84
N LYS A 709 -16.61 10.08 14.73
CA LYS A 709 -17.12 11.17 13.85
C LYS A 709 -16.14 12.13 13.12
N ASP A 710 -15.54 11.71 12.01
CA ASP A 710 -15.24 12.61 10.87
C ASP A 710 -16.16 12.22 9.68
N ALA A 711 -17.11 13.10 9.35
CA ALA A 711 -18.18 13.00 8.34
C ALA A 711 -17.72 13.34 6.89
N PRO A 712 -18.58 13.31 5.86
CA PRO A 712 -19.82 12.57 5.67
C PRO A 712 -19.68 11.47 4.62
N ASP A 713 -20.50 10.46 4.79
CA ASP A 713 -20.77 9.41 3.83
C ASP A 713 -21.13 9.99 2.44
N VAL A 714 -20.40 9.54 1.41
CA VAL A 714 -21.09 9.23 0.15
C VAL A 714 -21.87 7.95 0.43
N VAL A 715 -23.07 8.11 0.99
CA VAL A 715 -24.07 7.05 0.96
C VAL A 715 -24.44 6.89 -0.51
N ILE A 716 -24.02 5.78 -1.11
CA ILE A 716 -24.75 5.22 -2.25
C ILE A 716 -26.07 4.75 -1.63
N PRO A 717 -27.24 5.28 -2.03
CA PRO A 717 -28.50 4.85 -1.45
C PRO A 717 -28.66 3.35 -1.60
N GLU A 718 -28.82 2.63 -0.49
CA GLU A 718 -29.36 1.27 -0.51
C GLU A 718 -30.86 1.36 -0.84
N PRO A 719 -31.35 0.70 -1.91
CA PRO A 719 -32.74 0.80 -2.34
C PRO A 719 -33.73 0.00 -1.46
N GLU A 720 -33.44 -0.23 -0.17
CA GLU A 720 -34.29 -1.05 0.69
C GLU A 720 -35.19 -0.28 1.66
N LEU A 721 -35.00 1.04 1.84
CA LEU A 721 -35.86 1.81 2.75
C LEU A 721 -37.16 2.34 2.11
N ASP A 722 -37.21 2.44 0.78
CA ASP A 722 -38.45 2.74 0.04
C ASP A 722 -39.32 1.49 -0.23
N LEU A 723 -38.92 0.31 0.29
CA LEU A 723 -39.61 -0.97 0.09
C LEU A 723 -40.21 -1.57 1.36
N LEU A 724 -40.11 -0.88 2.51
CA LEU A 724 -40.73 -1.34 3.76
C LEU A 724 -42.09 -0.66 3.97
N PRO A 725 -43.18 -1.42 4.22
CA PRO A 725 -44.46 -0.85 4.63
C PRO A 725 -44.29 0.02 5.88
N THR A 726 -45.06 1.11 6.00
CA THR A 726 -44.96 2.11 7.10
C THR A 726 -44.86 1.47 8.49
N ALA A 727 -45.60 0.39 8.75
CA ALA A 727 -45.56 -0.34 10.02
C ALA A 727 -44.22 -1.06 10.32
N ALA A 728 -43.51 -1.54 9.28
CA ALA A 728 -42.20 -2.19 9.44
C ALA A 728 -41.08 -1.16 9.64
N ALA A 729 -41.23 0.02 9.03
CA ALA A 729 -40.34 1.17 9.28
C ALA A 729 -40.53 1.69 10.71
N GLU A 730 -41.77 1.86 11.17
CA GLU A 730 -42.09 2.27 12.55
C GLU A 730 -41.60 1.25 13.59
N ALA A 731 -41.78 -0.06 13.37
CA ALA A 731 -41.28 -1.09 14.27
C ALA A 731 -39.74 -1.13 14.35
N LYS A 732 -39.05 -0.82 13.25
CA LYS A 732 -37.59 -0.72 13.20
C LYS A 732 -37.09 0.54 13.89
N ILE A 733 -37.78 1.68 13.72
CA ILE A 733 -37.49 2.94 14.40
C ILE A 733 -37.73 2.81 15.91
N ASP A 734 -38.80 2.16 16.34
CA ASP A 734 -39.11 1.95 17.76
C ASP A 734 -38.12 0.99 18.43
N ARG A 735 -37.70 -0.09 17.75
CA ARG A 735 -36.63 -0.99 18.23
C ARG A 735 -35.28 -0.27 18.31
N LEU A 736 -34.94 0.55 17.32
CA LEU A 736 -33.71 1.36 17.33
C LEU A 736 -33.73 2.41 18.45
N THR A 737 -34.89 3.03 18.70
CA THR A 737 -35.08 4.00 19.80
C THR A 737 -34.91 3.32 21.17
N ARG A 738 -35.46 2.11 21.33
CA ARG A 738 -35.27 1.29 22.54
C ARG A 738 -33.83 0.75 22.67
N MET A 739 -33.16 0.42 21.57
CA MET A 739 -31.73 0.05 21.59
C MET A 739 -30.82 1.23 21.98
N LEU A 740 -31.11 2.44 21.47
CA LEU A 740 -30.36 3.66 21.80
C LEU A 740 -30.60 4.12 23.25
N ALA A 741 -31.78 3.86 23.81
CA ALA A 741 -32.06 4.03 25.23
C ALA A 741 -31.46 2.91 26.12
N GLY A 742 -30.70 1.96 25.55
CA GLY A 742 -30.09 0.83 26.27
C GLY A 742 -31.06 -0.27 26.70
N GLN A 743 -32.30 -0.22 26.23
CA GLN A 743 -33.39 -1.11 26.63
C GLN A 743 -33.44 -2.43 25.84
N VAL A 744 -32.72 -2.54 24.72
CA VAL A 744 -32.61 -3.77 23.89
C VAL A 744 -31.19 -3.91 23.35
N ARG A 745 -30.60 -5.12 23.30
CA ARG A 745 -29.25 -5.37 22.74
C ARG A 745 -29.28 -5.66 21.24
N ARG A 746 -28.16 -5.38 20.57
CA ARG A 746 -27.97 -5.44 19.10
C ARG A 746 -28.33 -6.78 18.44
N ASP A 747 -28.41 -7.86 19.22
CA ASP A 747 -28.42 -9.24 18.71
C ASP A 747 -29.76 -9.98 18.87
N GLU A 748 -30.82 -9.32 19.36
CA GLU A 748 -32.13 -9.97 19.51
C GLU A 748 -32.92 -9.98 18.19
N GLY A 749 -32.62 -10.95 17.33
CA GLY A 749 -33.38 -11.25 16.11
C GLY A 749 -34.78 -11.79 16.42
N ILE A 750 -35.74 -11.37 15.59
CA ILE A 750 -37.13 -11.83 15.58
C ILE A 750 -37.16 -13.32 15.24
N THR A 751 -37.68 -14.16 16.14
CA THR A 751 -38.31 -15.44 15.75
C THR A 751 -39.83 -15.26 15.70
N PRO A 752 -40.49 -15.61 14.58
CA PRO A 752 -41.95 -15.65 14.51
C PRO A 752 -42.50 -16.74 15.44
N GLN A 753 -43.50 -16.39 16.24
CA GLN A 753 -44.22 -17.30 17.14
C GLN A 753 -45.06 -18.34 16.39
N GLY A 754 -45.13 -19.52 17.03
CA GLY A 754 -46.07 -20.62 16.82
C GLY A 754 -45.31 -21.94 16.95
N ASP A 755 -45.54 -22.85 17.90
CA ASP A 755 -46.59 -22.97 18.90
C ASP A 755 -46.19 -24.14 19.84
N VAL A 756 -46.35 -23.95 21.18
CA VAL A 756 -46.65 -24.93 22.27
C VAL A 756 -45.64 -26.12 22.49
N ILE A 757 -45.25 -26.65 23.67
CA ILE A 757 -45.82 -26.80 25.01
C ILE A 757 -44.69 -27.13 26.04
N GLY A 758 -44.78 -26.57 27.26
CA GLY A 758 -44.64 -27.34 28.52
C GLY A 758 -43.32 -27.30 29.30
N GLU A 759 -43.25 -26.37 30.26
CA GLU A 759 -42.89 -26.53 31.69
C GLU A 759 -42.08 -27.77 32.14
N SER A 760 -40.99 -27.71 32.92
CA SER A 760 -40.87 -27.06 34.23
C SER A 760 -39.47 -27.28 34.84
N GLY A 761 -38.98 -26.28 35.59
CA GLY A 761 -38.41 -26.49 36.94
C GLY A 761 -36.92 -26.83 37.16
N VAL A 762 -36.18 -25.81 37.60
CA VAL A 762 -35.28 -25.80 38.79
C VAL A 762 -33.76 -26.08 38.64
N THR A 763 -33.01 -24.97 38.87
CA THR A 763 -31.66 -24.76 39.47
C THR A 763 -30.34 -25.14 38.76
N THR A 764 -29.65 -24.07 38.32
CA THR A 764 -28.26 -23.67 38.61
C THR A 764 -27.18 -24.74 38.81
N THR A 765 -26.37 -24.97 37.77
CA THR A 765 -24.89 -24.79 37.74
C THR A 765 -24.37 -24.94 36.29
N SER A 766 -23.35 -24.15 35.91
CA SER A 766 -22.33 -24.42 34.87
C SER A 766 -22.78 -24.83 33.44
N SER A 767 -22.37 -24.07 32.43
CA SER A 767 -21.64 -24.53 31.21
C SER A 767 -21.97 -23.72 29.95
N VAL A 768 -20.95 -23.55 29.11
CA VAL A 768 -21.05 -23.33 27.66
C VAL A 768 -22.18 -24.20 27.11
N PRO A 769 -23.12 -23.72 26.26
CA PRO A 769 -24.11 -24.60 25.64
C PRO A 769 -23.34 -25.64 24.82
N GLN A 770 -23.26 -26.84 25.35
CA GLN A 770 -22.60 -27.96 24.70
C GLN A 770 -23.34 -28.23 23.40
N VAL A 771 -22.67 -28.02 22.27
CA VAL A 771 -22.93 -28.87 21.11
C VAL A 771 -22.86 -30.29 21.64
N LYS A 772 -23.90 -31.10 21.41
CA LYS A 772 -23.91 -32.52 21.81
C LYS A 772 -22.82 -33.23 21.01
N ARG A 773 -21.59 -33.14 21.50
CA ARG A 773 -20.43 -33.85 20.98
C ARG A 773 -20.66 -35.31 21.27
N ILE A 774 -20.73 -36.10 20.22
CA ILE A 774 -20.88 -37.55 20.34
C ILE A 774 -19.55 -38.16 20.78
N ASP A 775 -19.60 -39.14 21.68
CA ASP A 775 -18.45 -40.01 21.95
C ASP A 775 -18.30 -40.93 20.74
N ILE A 776 -17.28 -40.67 19.94
CA ILE A 776 -16.98 -41.48 18.76
C ILE A 776 -16.01 -42.55 19.25
N GLY A 777 -16.56 -43.75 19.51
CA GLY A 777 -15.95 -44.84 20.26
C GLY A 777 -14.74 -45.55 19.64
N GLY A 778 -13.81 -44.81 19.04
CA GLY A 778 -12.47 -45.27 18.66
C GLY A 778 -11.43 -44.45 19.41
N GLY A 779 -10.50 -45.11 20.10
CA GLY A 779 -9.38 -44.41 20.74
C GLY A 779 -8.58 -43.58 19.72
N GLU A 780 -7.91 -42.52 20.20
CA GLU A 780 -7.06 -41.68 19.35
C GLU A 780 -6.08 -42.56 18.57
N PRO A 781 -6.10 -42.53 17.22
CA PRO A 781 -5.14 -43.30 16.44
C PRO A 781 -3.73 -42.81 16.72
N GLN A 782 -2.75 -43.71 16.68
CA GLN A 782 -1.37 -43.33 16.96
C GLN A 782 -0.86 -42.34 15.90
N ALA A 783 -0.45 -41.14 16.34
CA ALA A 783 0.12 -40.12 15.47
C ALA A 783 1.38 -40.65 14.73
N PRO A 784 1.61 -40.25 13.46
CA PRO A 784 2.89 -40.48 12.80
C PRO A 784 4.03 -39.86 13.61
N SER A 785 5.21 -40.50 13.64
CA SER A 785 6.34 -40.03 14.44
C SER A 785 6.90 -38.71 13.91
N TRP A 786 6.93 -37.68 14.75
CA TRP A 786 7.56 -36.41 14.45
C TRP A 786 8.12 -35.77 15.72
N ASN A 787 9.38 -35.34 15.66
CA ASN A 787 10.14 -34.79 16.79
C ASN A 787 10.51 -33.31 16.57
N GLY A 788 9.76 -32.60 15.72
CA GLY A 788 10.00 -31.19 15.42
C GLY A 788 9.33 -30.25 16.42
N GLU A 789 9.71 -28.98 16.36
CA GLU A 789 9.11 -27.95 17.20
C GLU A 789 7.70 -27.59 16.73
N PRO A 790 6.69 -27.61 17.62
CA PRO A 790 5.31 -27.35 17.24
C PRO A 790 5.10 -25.90 16.76
N GLU A 791 4.30 -25.71 15.71
CA GLU A 791 4.10 -24.40 15.08
C GLU A 791 3.20 -23.51 15.95
N PRO A 792 3.61 -22.26 16.26
CA PRO A 792 2.83 -21.36 17.13
C PRO A 792 1.43 -21.04 16.62
N ARG A 793 1.24 -20.91 15.29
CA ARG A 793 -0.05 -20.57 14.65
C ARG A 793 -1.12 -21.66 14.74
N PHE A 794 -0.79 -22.83 15.29
CA PHE A 794 -1.73 -23.91 15.54
C PHE A 794 -2.03 -24.10 17.04
N SER A 795 -1.56 -23.18 17.89
CA SER A 795 -1.72 -23.26 19.35
C SER A 795 -3.18 -23.39 19.78
N GLU A 796 -4.09 -22.53 19.30
CA GLU A 796 -5.51 -22.62 19.71
C GLU A 796 -6.19 -23.89 19.19
N MET A 797 -5.82 -24.36 18.00
CA MET A 797 -6.36 -25.61 17.45
C MET A 797 -5.86 -26.82 18.23
N ARG A 798 -4.59 -26.82 18.65
CA ARG A 798 -4.02 -27.86 19.50
C ARG A 798 -4.73 -27.89 20.85
N ASP A 799 -4.99 -26.73 21.44
CA ASP A 799 -5.74 -26.62 22.69
C ASP A 799 -7.20 -27.04 22.55
N ALA A 800 -7.86 -26.68 21.43
CA ALA A 800 -9.21 -27.13 21.13
C ALA A 800 -9.29 -28.66 20.93
N ALA A 801 -8.31 -29.23 20.21
CA ALA A 801 -8.22 -30.66 19.96
C ALA A 801 -7.96 -31.47 21.23
N ARG A 802 -7.12 -30.97 22.16
CA ARG A 802 -6.83 -31.62 23.46
C ARG A 802 -8.06 -31.94 24.30
N GLN A 803 -9.18 -31.25 24.06
CA GLN A 803 -10.39 -31.46 24.85
C GLN A 803 -11.11 -32.76 24.47
N GLN A 804 -11.33 -33.03 23.18
CA GLN A 804 -12.09 -34.21 22.70
C GLN A 804 -11.71 -34.70 21.29
N GLY A 805 -10.75 -34.09 20.61
CA GLY A 805 -10.29 -34.47 19.28
C GLY A 805 -8.82 -34.88 19.27
N PHE A 806 -8.16 -34.78 18.12
CA PHE A 806 -6.71 -34.95 18.03
C PHE A 806 -6.08 -33.89 17.14
N PHE A 807 -4.81 -33.62 17.42
CA PHE A 807 -4.00 -32.72 16.62
C PHE A 807 -2.66 -33.40 16.34
N TRP A 808 -2.42 -33.78 15.10
CA TRP A 808 -1.14 -34.34 14.68
C TRP A 808 -0.38 -33.32 13.87
N GLU A 809 0.90 -33.21 14.16
CA GLU A 809 1.75 -32.23 13.52
C GLU A 809 2.96 -32.91 12.90
N GLY A 810 3.22 -32.58 11.64
CA GLY A 810 4.38 -33.03 10.89
C GLY A 810 5.20 -31.85 10.38
N GLU A 811 6.15 -32.14 9.50
CA GLU A 811 7.07 -31.14 8.98
C GLU A 811 6.37 -30.09 8.11
N ALA A 812 5.57 -30.51 7.12
CA ALA A 812 4.89 -29.58 6.20
C ALA A 812 3.37 -29.48 6.40
N ASN A 813 2.76 -30.33 7.22
CA ASN A 813 1.31 -30.43 7.35
C ASN A 813 0.90 -30.75 8.80
N ALA A 814 -0.37 -30.49 9.12
CA ALA A 814 -0.98 -30.89 10.37
C ALA A 814 -2.41 -31.42 10.15
N PHE A 815 -2.84 -32.35 10.99
CA PHE A 815 -4.20 -32.85 11.05
C PHE A 815 -4.86 -32.23 12.26
N TYR A 816 -6.01 -31.60 12.06
CA TYR A 816 -6.88 -31.14 13.13
C TYR A 816 -8.19 -31.90 13.05
N PHE A 817 -8.55 -32.63 14.11
CA PHE A 817 -9.82 -33.30 14.21
C PHE A 817 -10.69 -32.71 15.31
N GLU A 818 -11.93 -32.38 14.95
CA GLU A 818 -12.99 -31.98 15.90
C GLU A 818 -14.19 -32.91 15.77
N PRO A 819 -14.56 -33.64 16.84
CA PRO A 819 -15.77 -34.44 16.87
C PRO A 819 -17.00 -33.54 17.08
N VAL A 820 -17.95 -33.62 16.16
CA VAL A 820 -19.20 -32.86 16.24
C VAL A 820 -20.41 -33.77 16.02
N GLY A 821 -20.43 -34.51 14.91
CA GLY A 821 -21.55 -35.39 14.54
C GLY A 821 -21.12 -36.64 13.75
N LYS A 822 -22.07 -37.52 13.44
CA LYS A 822 -21.81 -38.79 12.73
C LYS A 822 -21.43 -38.65 11.25
N ARG A 823 -21.42 -37.43 10.71
CA ARG A 823 -20.94 -37.14 9.36
C ARG A 823 -19.60 -36.41 9.46
N LEU A 824 -18.66 -36.77 8.60
CA LEU A 824 -17.32 -36.20 8.57
C LEU A 824 -17.13 -35.35 7.31
N VAL A 825 -16.56 -34.16 7.46
CA VAL A 825 -15.98 -33.39 6.36
C VAL A 825 -14.48 -33.34 6.52
N VAL A 826 -13.78 -33.94 5.56
CA VAL A 826 -12.33 -33.82 5.40
C VAL A 826 -12.06 -32.63 4.49
N THR A 827 -11.50 -31.56 5.05
CA THR A 827 -11.23 -30.33 4.30
C THR A 827 -9.74 -30.07 4.17
N PHE A 828 -9.35 -29.58 3.00
CA PHE A 828 -7.95 -29.34 2.64
C PHE A 828 -7.72 -27.86 2.39
N ASP A 829 -6.59 -27.36 2.89
CA ASP A 829 -6.17 -26.00 2.58
C ASP A 829 -5.97 -25.79 1.07
N ASN A 830 -6.43 -24.64 0.60
CA ASN A 830 -6.04 -24.14 -0.71
C ASN A 830 -4.70 -23.38 -0.63
N VAL A 831 -4.12 -23.05 -1.79
CA VAL A 831 -2.82 -22.37 -1.89
C VAL A 831 -2.79 -21.00 -1.20
N HIS A 832 -3.93 -20.30 -1.12
CA HIS A 832 -4.02 -19.00 -0.45
C HIS A 832 -4.02 -19.16 1.06
N THR A 833 -4.81 -20.09 1.61
CA THR A 833 -4.85 -20.36 3.06
C THR A 833 -3.55 -20.93 3.59
N ALA A 834 -2.86 -21.78 2.81
CA ALA A 834 -1.54 -22.32 3.17
C ALA A 834 -0.44 -21.25 3.34
N ARG A 835 -0.66 -20.00 2.89
CA ARG A 835 0.28 -18.87 3.03
C ARG A 835 0.07 -18.03 4.30
N LEU A 836 -1.05 -18.21 4.99
CA LEU A 836 -1.38 -17.42 6.19
C LEU A 836 -0.52 -17.88 7.38
N GLN A 837 0.11 -16.94 8.07
CA GLN A 837 0.96 -17.20 9.26
C GLN A 837 0.21 -16.96 10.58
N GLU A 838 -1.03 -16.49 10.52
CA GLU A 838 -1.89 -16.23 11.68
C GLU A 838 -2.63 -17.50 12.15
N GLN A 839 -3.14 -17.43 13.39
CA GLN A 839 -4.04 -18.45 13.93
C GLN A 839 -5.28 -18.59 13.05
N ARG A 840 -5.63 -19.83 12.69
CA ARG A 840 -6.73 -20.10 11.75
C ARG A 840 -7.38 -21.45 12.00
N TRP A 841 -8.56 -21.62 11.42
CA TRP A 841 -9.37 -22.84 11.48
C TRP A 841 -9.43 -23.52 10.10
N PRO A 842 -9.80 -24.81 10.02
CA PRO A 842 -10.01 -25.49 8.74
C PRO A 842 -10.95 -24.72 7.81
N TRP A 843 -10.77 -24.87 6.49
CA TRP A 843 -11.57 -24.11 5.53
C TRP A 843 -13.07 -24.43 5.65
N GLY A 844 -13.88 -23.40 5.88
CA GLY A 844 -15.31 -23.55 6.12
C GLY A 844 -15.69 -24.09 7.50
N HIS A 845 -14.73 -24.18 8.45
CA HIS A 845 -14.91 -24.77 9.79
C HIS A 845 -16.23 -24.38 10.46
N GLY A 846 -16.49 -23.09 10.67
CA GLY A 846 -17.71 -22.64 11.35
C GLY A 846 -19.01 -23.02 10.62
N GLN A 847 -18.99 -23.09 9.29
CA GLN A 847 -20.15 -23.57 8.52
C GLN A 847 -20.32 -25.08 8.66
N ILE A 848 -19.24 -25.83 8.62
CA ILE A 848 -19.25 -27.30 8.70
C ILE A 848 -19.64 -27.76 10.11
N SER A 849 -18.95 -27.27 11.15
CA SER A 849 -19.17 -27.71 12.53
C SER A 849 -20.45 -27.14 13.13
N ARG A 850 -20.77 -25.86 12.89
CA ARG A 850 -21.91 -25.22 13.55
C ARG A 850 -23.21 -25.23 12.76
N GLN A 851 -23.15 -25.20 11.42
CA GLN A 851 -24.37 -25.12 10.60
C GLN A 851 -24.76 -26.46 9.98
N LEU A 852 -23.78 -27.28 9.57
CA LEU A 852 -24.01 -28.63 9.04
C LEU A 852 -23.89 -29.71 10.12
N GLU A 853 -23.44 -29.35 11.32
CA GLU A 853 -23.26 -30.25 12.46
C GLU A 853 -22.43 -31.50 12.11
N CYS A 854 -21.41 -31.31 11.27
CA CYS A 854 -20.50 -32.36 10.83
C CYS A 854 -19.19 -32.29 11.62
N SER A 855 -18.64 -33.46 11.95
CA SER A 855 -17.26 -33.58 12.42
C SER A 855 -16.30 -33.05 11.35
N VAL A 856 -15.19 -32.47 11.78
CA VAL A 856 -14.23 -31.82 10.88
C VAL A 856 -12.88 -32.50 11.00
N LEU A 857 -12.33 -32.97 9.87
CA LEU A 857 -10.91 -33.31 9.75
C LEU A 857 -10.24 -32.29 8.81
N GLY A 858 -9.53 -31.34 9.38
CA GLY A 858 -8.78 -30.32 8.66
C GLY A 858 -7.36 -30.79 8.35
N ILE A 859 -7.01 -30.86 7.06
CA ILE A 859 -5.64 -31.09 6.62
C ILE A 859 -5.01 -29.73 6.35
N MET A 860 -4.29 -29.27 7.36
CA MET A 860 -3.66 -27.95 7.39
C MET A 860 -2.30 -28.03 6.73
N SER A 861 -2.02 -27.07 5.86
CA SER A 861 -0.75 -26.93 5.17
C SER A 861 0.09 -25.86 5.84
N LYS A 862 1.30 -26.23 6.28
CA LYS A 862 2.31 -25.27 6.73
C LYS A 862 3.00 -24.60 5.54
N ASP A 863 3.09 -25.34 4.44
CA ASP A 863 3.67 -24.95 3.17
C ASP A 863 2.84 -25.48 1.99
N ARG A 864 3.14 -24.98 0.80
CA ARG A 864 2.52 -25.43 -0.45
C ARG A 864 3.09 -26.81 -0.87
N SER A 865 2.81 -27.87 -0.14
CA SER A 865 3.38 -29.20 -0.40
C SER A 865 2.56 -30.06 -1.37
N TRP A 866 1.36 -29.61 -1.77
CA TRP A 866 0.35 -30.46 -2.41
C TRP A 866 0.10 -31.74 -1.60
N PHE A 867 0.25 -31.69 -0.28
CA PHE A 867 0.06 -32.84 0.61
C PHE A 867 0.97 -34.04 0.26
N ARG A 868 2.10 -33.80 -0.42
CA ARG A 868 3.06 -34.84 -0.84
C ARG A 868 4.02 -35.27 0.28
N ASP A 869 3.94 -34.63 1.44
CA ASP A 869 4.72 -35.00 2.62
C ASP A 869 4.31 -36.42 3.07
N PRO A 870 5.26 -37.37 3.23
CA PRO A 870 4.97 -38.71 3.75
C PRO A 870 4.15 -38.70 5.04
N PHE A 871 4.28 -37.68 5.89
CA PHE A 871 3.47 -37.51 7.09
C PHE A 871 1.96 -37.52 6.78
N VAL A 872 1.53 -36.89 5.68
CA VAL A 872 0.12 -36.87 5.28
C VAL A 872 -0.31 -38.23 4.74
N HIS A 873 0.54 -38.86 3.93
CA HIS A 873 0.28 -40.21 3.40
C HIS A 873 0.12 -41.22 4.54
N ASP A 874 1.09 -41.27 5.43
CA ASP A 874 1.12 -42.16 6.59
C ASP A 874 -0.04 -41.85 7.56
N GLY A 875 -0.41 -40.58 7.70
CA GLY A 875 -1.58 -40.16 8.48
C GLY A 875 -2.87 -40.76 7.92
N PHE A 876 -3.11 -40.63 6.62
CA PHE A 876 -4.30 -41.23 5.98
C PHE A 876 -4.29 -42.75 5.97
N ASP A 877 -3.13 -43.39 5.77
CA ASP A 877 -3.02 -44.85 5.86
C ASP A 877 -3.33 -45.34 7.26
N ARG A 878 -2.84 -44.67 8.31
CA ARG A 878 -3.16 -45.03 9.71
C ARG A 878 -4.64 -44.88 10.01
N LEU A 879 -5.27 -43.80 9.52
CA LEU A 879 -6.72 -43.62 9.67
C LEU A 879 -7.50 -44.74 8.94
N GLN A 880 -7.02 -45.18 7.79
CA GLN A 880 -7.61 -46.31 7.05
C GLN A 880 -7.38 -47.65 7.75
N GLU A 881 -6.14 -48.00 8.09
CA GLU A 881 -5.73 -49.28 8.69
C GLU A 881 -6.35 -49.51 10.07
N SER A 882 -6.61 -48.43 10.82
CA SER A 882 -7.29 -48.49 12.11
C SER A 882 -8.82 -48.60 12.00
N GLY A 883 -9.40 -48.52 10.80
CA GLY A 883 -10.85 -48.47 10.60
C GLY A 883 -11.48 -47.18 11.12
N TRP A 884 -10.70 -46.09 11.27
CA TRP A 884 -11.17 -44.85 11.89
C TRP A 884 -12.30 -44.18 11.09
N PHE A 885 -12.35 -44.34 9.76
CA PHE A 885 -13.44 -43.78 8.97
C PHE A 885 -14.79 -44.51 9.18
N ASP A 886 -14.78 -45.77 9.64
CA ASP A 886 -15.99 -46.61 9.74
C ASP A 886 -16.97 -46.14 10.82
N GLN A 887 -16.55 -45.23 11.69
CA GLN A 887 -17.38 -44.66 12.74
C GLN A 887 -18.34 -43.55 12.26
N PHE A 888 -18.18 -43.10 11.00
CA PHE A 888 -18.97 -42.04 10.38
C PHE A 888 -19.94 -42.59 9.32
N ASP A 889 -21.19 -42.12 9.35
CA ASP A 889 -22.26 -42.55 8.45
C ASP A 889 -22.04 -42.06 7.01
N GLN A 890 -21.43 -40.88 6.85
CA GLN A 890 -20.97 -40.34 5.58
C GLN A 890 -19.70 -39.51 5.76
N VAL A 891 -18.83 -39.59 4.74
CA VAL A 891 -17.59 -38.81 4.66
C VAL A 891 -17.60 -37.98 3.37
N LEU A 892 -17.34 -36.69 3.49
CA LEU A 892 -17.14 -35.76 2.37
C LEU A 892 -15.69 -35.26 2.36
N PHE A 893 -15.00 -35.42 1.23
CA PHE A 893 -13.73 -34.76 0.95
C PHE A 893 -14.01 -33.45 0.20
N TYR A 894 -13.48 -32.33 0.68
CA TYR A 894 -13.81 -31.00 0.17
C TYR A 894 -12.58 -30.10 0.04
N GLY A 895 -12.42 -29.46 -1.12
CA GLY A 895 -11.35 -28.50 -1.35
C GLY A 895 -11.44 -27.75 -2.67
N ALA A 896 -10.67 -26.66 -2.77
CA ALA A 896 -10.51 -25.88 -4.00
C ALA A 896 -9.04 -25.83 -4.42
N SER A 897 -8.76 -25.88 -5.73
CA SER A 897 -7.40 -25.75 -6.26
C SER A 897 -6.47 -26.87 -5.74
N MET A 898 -5.39 -26.54 -5.04
CA MET A 898 -4.57 -27.51 -4.29
C MET A 898 -5.40 -28.34 -3.29
N GLY A 899 -6.37 -27.72 -2.61
CA GLY A 899 -7.28 -28.45 -1.73
C GLY A 899 -8.19 -29.40 -2.52
N GLY A 900 -8.53 -29.06 -3.77
CA GLY A 900 -9.28 -29.94 -4.67
C GLY A 900 -8.48 -31.17 -5.07
N TYR A 901 -7.16 -31.03 -5.26
CA TYR A 901 -6.24 -32.17 -5.37
C TYR A 901 -6.28 -33.04 -4.12
N GLY A 902 -6.13 -32.44 -2.93
CA GLY A 902 -6.18 -33.17 -1.67
C GLY A 902 -7.49 -33.96 -1.51
N ALA A 903 -8.62 -33.31 -1.79
CA ALA A 903 -9.94 -33.92 -1.72
C ALA A 903 -10.09 -35.15 -2.63
N LEU A 904 -9.67 -35.06 -3.89
CA LEU A 904 -9.74 -36.16 -4.85
C LEU A 904 -8.73 -37.27 -4.56
N THR A 905 -7.52 -36.91 -4.17
CA THR A 905 -6.42 -37.86 -3.97
C THR A 905 -6.61 -38.71 -2.74
N PHE A 906 -6.90 -38.09 -1.59
CA PHE A 906 -6.96 -38.78 -0.30
C PHE A 906 -8.30 -39.42 0.01
N SER A 907 -9.35 -39.18 -0.80
CA SER A 907 -10.61 -39.91 -0.66
C SER A 907 -10.45 -41.43 -0.82
N ARG A 908 -9.38 -41.90 -1.46
CA ARG A 908 -9.05 -43.34 -1.57
C ARG A 908 -8.80 -44.02 -0.22
N ALA A 909 -8.45 -43.27 0.83
CA ALA A 909 -8.31 -43.79 2.19
C ALA A 909 -9.66 -44.13 2.83
N CYS A 910 -10.76 -43.64 2.25
CA CYS A 910 -12.14 -43.92 2.67
C CYS A 910 -13.01 -44.26 1.44
N PRO A 911 -12.91 -45.51 0.93
CA PRO A 911 -13.76 -45.96 -0.17
C PRO A 911 -15.26 -45.77 0.16
N GLY A 912 -16.02 -45.22 -0.79
CA GLY A 912 -17.43 -44.87 -0.60
C GLY A 912 -17.70 -43.43 -0.15
N ALA A 913 -16.66 -42.60 0.04
CA ALA A 913 -16.82 -41.18 0.34
C ALA A 913 -17.39 -40.35 -0.83
N ASN A 914 -18.03 -39.22 -0.52
CA ASN A 914 -18.38 -38.19 -1.50
C ASN A 914 -17.20 -37.22 -1.64
N VAL A 915 -17.02 -36.62 -2.82
CA VAL A 915 -15.94 -35.63 -3.07
C VAL A 915 -16.48 -34.38 -3.75
N LEU A 916 -16.19 -33.20 -3.20
CA LEU A 916 -16.45 -31.91 -3.84
C LEU A 916 -15.12 -31.20 -4.13
N ALA A 917 -14.78 -31.09 -5.40
CA ALA A 917 -13.54 -30.51 -5.88
C ALA A 917 -13.82 -29.26 -6.74
N ILE A 918 -13.40 -28.09 -6.28
CA ILE A 918 -13.55 -26.84 -7.03
C ILE A 918 -12.22 -26.54 -7.73
N GLU A 919 -12.24 -26.31 -9.03
CA GLU A 919 -11.08 -26.02 -9.89
C GLU A 919 -9.85 -26.89 -9.57
N PRO A 920 -10.00 -28.24 -9.50
CA PRO A 920 -8.95 -29.11 -8.99
C PRO A 920 -7.76 -29.23 -9.94
N GLN A 921 -6.56 -29.27 -9.35
CA GLN A 921 -5.32 -29.54 -10.05
C GLN A 921 -4.92 -31.00 -9.83
N THR A 922 -5.52 -31.88 -10.62
CA THR A 922 -5.55 -33.34 -10.43
C THR A 922 -4.19 -34.05 -10.37
N THR A 923 -3.12 -33.45 -10.87
CA THR A 923 -1.72 -33.86 -10.65
C THR A 923 -0.88 -32.65 -10.95
N LEU A 924 0.39 -32.59 -10.52
CA LEU A 924 1.35 -31.69 -11.17
C LEU A 924 2.55 -32.46 -11.72
N ASP A 925 2.37 -33.77 -11.92
CA ASP A 925 3.28 -34.58 -12.72
C ASP A 925 3.21 -34.16 -14.19
N ARG A 926 4.32 -33.60 -14.66
CA ARG A 926 4.48 -33.15 -16.04
C ARG A 926 4.62 -34.27 -17.05
N SER A 927 4.81 -35.51 -16.59
CA SER A 927 4.71 -36.68 -17.47
C SER A 927 3.27 -36.89 -17.96
N ILE A 928 2.27 -36.42 -17.19
CA ILE A 928 0.85 -36.59 -17.48
C ILE A 928 0.23 -35.32 -18.09
N LEU A 929 0.51 -34.15 -17.50
CA LEU A 929 0.07 -32.85 -18.02
C LEU A 929 1.29 -31.98 -18.35
N PRO A 930 1.93 -32.20 -19.51
CA PRO A 930 3.17 -31.50 -19.88
C PRO A 930 2.97 -29.99 -20.08
N ASP A 931 1.74 -29.60 -20.45
CA ASP A 931 1.34 -28.22 -20.75
C ASP A 931 0.85 -27.44 -19.52
N ASP A 932 0.67 -28.10 -18.36
CA ASP A 932 0.38 -27.37 -17.12
C ASP A 932 1.68 -26.90 -16.44
N ASP A 933 2.00 -25.63 -16.66
CA ASP A 933 3.14 -24.95 -16.06
C ASP A 933 2.72 -23.83 -15.11
N ARG A 934 1.60 -23.99 -14.41
CA ARG A 934 1.17 -23.02 -13.38
C ARG A 934 2.02 -23.07 -12.12
N TRP A 935 2.53 -24.27 -11.77
CA TRP A 935 3.44 -24.47 -10.64
C TRP A 935 4.78 -25.16 -10.93
N PRO A 936 5.57 -24.70 -11.92
CA PRO A 936 6.98 -24.97 -12.14
C PRO A 936 7.83 -25.66 -11.06
N TRP A 937 7.81 -25.17 -9.82
CA TRP A 937 8.57 -25.74 -8.72
C TRP A 937 8.06 -27.10 -8.24
N THR A 938 6.82 -27.50 -8.54
CA THR A 938 6.27 -28.80 -8.12
C THR A 938 6.94 -30.00 -8.78
N LYS A 939 7.75 -29.80 -9.81
CA LYS A 939 8.68 -30.82 -10.33
C LYS A 939 9.61 -31.42 -9.27
N LYS A 940 9.92 -30.64 -8.22
CA LYS A 940 10.77 -31.08 -7.12
C LYS A 940 10.01 -31.94 -6.10
N LEU A 941 8.68 -31.90 -6.14
CA LEU A 941 7.86 -32.79 -5.34
C LEU A 941 7.94 -34.19 -5.96
N ASP A 942 7.97 -35.20 -5.11
CA ASP A 942 7.90 -36.56 -5.57
C ASP A 942 6.46 -36.88 -6.01
N TRP A 943 6.24 -36.98 -7.31
CA TRP A 943 4.97 -37.42 -7.92
C TRP A 943 4.99 -38.93 -8.23
N SER A 944 5.92 -39.68 -7.65
CA SER A 944 5.89 -41.13 -7.64
C SER A 944 5.26 -41.66 -6.35
N GLY A 945 4.95 -42.95 -6.35
CA GLY A 945 4.42 -43.63 -5.19
C GLY A 945 2.95 -43.30 -4.90
N ARG A 946 2.56 -43.49 -3.63
CA ARG A 946 1.14 -43.45 -3.22
C ARG A 946 0.62 -42.01 -3.22
N TYR A 947 -0.69 -41.89 -3.45
CA TYR A 947 -1.40 -40.60 -3.47
C TYR A 947 -0.85 -39.61 -4.50
N ALA A 948 -0.10 -40.03 -5.52
CA ALA A 948 0.55 -39.13 -6.45
C ALA A 948 -0.43 -38.42 -7.38
N ASP A 949 -1.32 -39.17 -7.99
CA ASP A 949 -2.25 -38.66 -8.99
C ASP A 949 -3.70 -38.75 -8.50
N ALA A 950 -4.42 -37.63 -8.50
CA ALA A 950 -5.80 -37.56 -8.07
C ALA A 950 -6.78 -38.30 -8.99
N ALA A 951 -6.40 -38.57 -10.25
CA ALA A 951 -7.20 -39.38 -11.15
C ALA A 951 -7.25 -40.86 -10.67
N GLU A 952 -6.19 -41.32 -10.00
CA GLU A 952 -6.15 -42.64 -9.38
C GLU A 952 -7.09 -42.69 -8.18
N GLY A 953 -7.90 -43.75 -8.09
CA GLY A 953 -8.79 -43.95 -6.95
C GLY A 953 -10.12 -43.18 -7.01
N THR A 954 -10.37 -42.38 -8.07
CA THR A 954 -11.68 -41.74 -8.30
C THR A 954 -12.83 -42.75 -8.37
N ALA A 955 -12.59 -43.96 -8.87
CA ALA A 955 -13.55 -45.06 -8.90
C ALA A 955 -13.95 -45.60 -7.51
N SER A 956 -13.14 -45.34 -6.47
CA SER A 956 -13.45 -45.77 -5.10
C SER A 956 -14.41 -44.82 -4.38
N ALA A 957 -14.58 -43.59 -4.87
CA ALA A 957 -15.52 -42.63 -4.31
C ALA A 957 -16.95 -42.97 -4.75
N ARG A 958 -17.93 -42.72 -3.87
CA ARG A 958 -19.35 -42.89 -4.19
C ARG A 958 -19.82 -41.92 -5.26
N GLN A 959 -19.45 -40.65 -5.13
CA GLN A 959 -19.73 -39.60 -6.11
C GLN A 959 -18.69 -38.48 -6.02
N ILE A 960 -18.35 -37.87 -7.16
CA ILE A 960 -17.40 -36.77 -7.28
C ILE A 960 -18.08 -35.63 -8.02
N VAL A 961 -18.09 -34.44 -7.43
CA VAL A 961 -18.56 -33.21 -8.07
C VAL A 961 -17.37 -32.30 -8.32
N VAL A 962 -17.16 -31.93 -9.59
CA VAL A 962 -16.06 -31.08 -10.03
C VAL A 962 -16.64 -29.77 -10.56
N VAL A 963 -16.27 -28.63 -9.99
CA VAL A 963 -16.71 -27.30 -10.44
C VAL A 963 -15.57 -26.59 -11.15
N SER A 964 -15.73 -26.14 -12.40
CA SER A 964 -14.68 -25.40 -13.13
C SER A 964 -15.20 -24.46 -14.22
N ASP A 965 -14.40 -23.47 -14.58
CA ASP A 965 -14.65 -22.62 -15.75
C ASP A 965 -14.21 -23.35 -17.04
N PRO A 966 -15.13 -23.73 -17.95
CA PRO A 966 -14.79 -24.45 -19.17
C PRO A 966 -13.99 -23.61 -20.18
N TYR A 967 -13.89 -22.29 -19.99
CA TYR A 967 -13.14 -21.38 -20.86
C TYR A 967 -11.74 -21.04 -20.33
N PHE A 968 -11.35 -21.63 -19.20
CA PHE A 968 -10.01 -21.48 -18.65
C PHE A 968 -9.19 -22.75 -18.94
N ASP A 969 -8.38 -22.68 -20.00
CA ASP A 969 -7.74 -23.85 -20.62
C ASP A 969 -6.94 -24.71 -19.64
N MET A 970 -6.24 -24.09 -18.68
CA MET A 970 -5.41 -24.81 -17.72
C MET A 970 -6.25 -25.65 -16.75
N ASP A 971 -7.34 -25.13 -16.18
CA ASP A 971 -8.22 -25.94 -15.32
C ASP A 971 -8.94 -27.02 -16.13
N ARG A 972 -9.36 -26.69 -17.35
CA ARG A 972 -10.02 -27.64 -18.24
C ARG A 972 -9.17 -28.90 -18.44
N ALA A 973 -7.87 -28.76 -18.70
CA ALA A 973 -6.97 -29.90 -18.92
C ALA A 973 -6.90 -30.86 -17.70
N HIS A 974 -6.99 -30.35 -16.47
CA HIS A 974 -7.05 -31.21 -15.27
C HIS A 974 -8.38 -31.91 -15.10
N VAL A 975 -9.46 -31.20 -15.40
CA VAL A 975 -10.83 -31.67 -15.25
C VAL A 975 -11.15 -32.74 -16.29
N GLU A 976 -10.64 -32.60 -17.51
CA GLU A 976 -10.80 -33.58 -18.60
C GLU A 976 -10.14 -34.95 -18.31
N ARG A 977 -9.19 -35.02 -17.37
CA ARG A 977 -8.60 -36.29 -16.91
C ARG A 977 -9.54 -37.10 -16.03
N LEU A 978 -10.59 -36.50 -15.50
CA LEU A 978 -11.53 -37.14 -14.58
C LEU A 978 -12.74 -37.66 -15.36
N SER A 979 -12.81 -38.98 -15.52
CA SER A 979 -13.91 -39.68 -16.19
C SER A 979 -14.42 -40.85 -15.37
N GLY A 980 -15.75 -41.02 -15.31
CA GLY A 980 -16.40 -42.13 -14.64
C GLY A 980 -17.89 -41.84 -14.42
N ASP A 981 -18.70 -42.88 -14.29
CA ASP A 981 -20.16 -42.73 -14.11
C ASP A 981 -20.52 -42.04 -12.78
N ASN A 982 -19.59 -42.04 -11.82
CA ASN A 982 -19.71 -41.39 -10.52
C ASN A 982 -19.21 -39.93 -10.51
N ILE A 983 -18.81 -39.34 -11.65
CA ILE A 983 -18.22 -38.00 -11.73
C ILE A 983 -19.16 -37.01 -12.42
N HIS A 984 -19.43 -35.88 -11.76
CA HIS A 984 -20.30 -34.81 -12.23
C HIS A 984 -19.52 -33.51 -12.47
N HIS A 985 -19.44 -33.08 -13.73
CA HIS A 985 -18.76 -31.84 -14.13
C HIS A 985 -19.73 -30.65 -14.16
N LEU A 986 -19.55 -29.71 -13.24
CA LEU A 986 -20.33 -28.47 -13.11
C LEU A 986 -19.57 -27.27 -13.69
N ARG A 987 -20.21 -26.56 -14.63
CA ARG A 987 -19.59 -25.43 -15.34
C ARG A 987 -19.85 -24.10 -14.62
N VAL A 988 -18.86 -23.23 -14.58
CA VAL A 988 -18.94 -21.84 -14.08
C VAL A 988 -18.20 -20.87 -15.01
N PRO A 989 -18.82 -20.47 -16.14
CA PRO A 989 -18.13 -19.75 -17.20
C PRO A 989 -17.81 -18.29 -16.84
N PHE A 990 -16.66 -17.81 -17.32
CA PHE A 990 -16.16 -16.43 -17.25
C PHE A 990 -15.74 -15.94 -15.86
N PHE A 991 -15.31 -16.87 -15.01
CA PHE A 991 -14.73 -16.59 -13.70
C PHE A 991 -13.26 -16.97 -13.60
N GLY A 992 -12.70 -17.70 -14.58
CA GLY A 992 -11.33 -18.23 -14.54
C GLY A 992 -11.10 -19.11 -13.30
N HIS A 993 -9.87 -19.11 -12.78
CA HIS A 993 -9.50 -19.78 -11.52
C HIS A 993 -9.95 -19.01 -10.25
N LYS A 994 -11.13 -18.37 -10.30
CA LYS A 994 -11.75 -17.63 -9.18
C LYS A 994 -13.19 -18.07 -8.96
N SER A 995 -13.47 -19.36 -9.17
CA SER A 995 -14.83 -19.90 -9.07
C SER A 995 -15.33 -19.98 -7.62
N ALA A 996 -14.46 -20.30 -6.64
CA ALA A 996 -14.86 -20.40 -5.24
C ALA A 996 -15.42 -19.07 -4.66
N PRO A 997 -14.76 -17.90 -4.79
CA PRO A 997 -15.33 -16.62 -4.36
C PRO A 997 -16.62 -16.23 -5.08
N ALA A 998 -16.76 -16.62 -6.35
CA ALA A 998 -17.98 -16.39 -7.12
C ALA A 998 -19.16 -17.20 -6.57
N LEU A 999 -18.95 -18.47 -6.24
CA LEU A 999 -19.98 -19.31 -5.62
C LEU A 999 -20.37 -18.83 -4.22
N VAL A 1000 -19.46 -18.21 -3.46
CA VAL A 1000 -19.78 -17.55 -2.19
C VAL A 1000 -20.65 -16.32 -2.43
N THR A 1001 -20.25 -15.44 -3.36
CA THR A 1001 -20.99 -14.20 -3.68
C THR A 1001 -22.41 -14.49 -4.17
N LEU A 1002 -22.58 -15.58 -4.94
CA LEU A 1002 -23.88 -16.01 -5.45
C LEU A 1002 -24.71 -16.80 -4.42
N GLY A 1003 -24.13 -17.17 -3.27
CA GLY A 1003 -24.79 -18.00 -2.26
C GLY A 1003 -24.90 -19.50 -2.63
N ASN A 1004 -24.19 -19.95 -3.67
CA ASN A 1004 -24.28 -21.32 -4.21
C ASN A 1004 -23.47 -22.35 -3.42
N LEU A 1005 -22.38 -21.94 -2.76
CA LEU A 1005 -21.44 -22.87 -2.12
C LEU A 1005 -22.07 -23.62 -0.94
N LYS A 1006 -22.90 -22.95 -0.15
CA LYS A 1006 -23.54 -23.53 1.04
C LYS A 1006 -24.54 -24.65 0.69
N PRO A 1007 -25.50 -24.45 -0.23
CA PRO A 1007 -26.36 -25.54 -0.71
C PRO A 1007 -25.58 -26.74 -1.25
N LEU A 1008 -24.52 -26.49 -2.02
CA LEU A 1008 -23.69 -27.55 -2.61
C LEU A 1008 -22.98 -28.40 -1.54
N LEU A 1009 -22.38 -27.77 -0.53
CA LEU A 1009 -21.78 -28.48 0.62
C LEU A 1009 -22.81 -29.28 1.42
N SER A 1010 -24.00 -28.70 1.65
CA SER A 1010 -25.09 -29.39 2.33
C SER A 1010 -25.52 -30.65 1.57
N GLN A 1011 -25.77 -30.56 0.26
CA GLN A 1011 -26.15 -31.73 -0.52
C GLN A 1011 -25.09 -32.84 -0.51
N MET A 1012 -23.82 -32.46 -0.66
CA MET A 1012 -22.70 -33.39 -0.72
C MET A 1012 -22.45 -34.10 0.62
N THR A 1013 -22.70 -33.44 1.76
CA THR A 1013 -22.61 -34.07 3.09
C THR A 1013 -23.77 -35.01 3.43
N HIS A 1014 -24.90 -34.88 2.74
CA HIS A 1014 -26.07 -35.76 2.89
C HIS A 1014 -26.16 -36.82 1.78
N GLY A 1015 -25.32 -36.72 0.73
CA GLY A 1015 -25.37 -37.59 -0.45
C GLY A 1015 -26.61 -37.36 -1.32
N THR A 1016 -27.13 -36.13 -1.33
CA THR A 1016 -28.38 -35.72 -2.04
C THR A 1016 -28.11 -34.74 -3.19
N PHE A 1017 -26.93 -34.81 -3.80
CA PHE A 1017 -26.50 -33.89 -4.86
C PHE A 1017 -27.45 -33.87 -6.06
N ASP A 1018 -27.83 -32.66 -6.48
CA ASP A 1018 -28.60 -32.40 -7.70
C ASP A 1018 -27.97 -31.24 -8.50
N ALA A 1019 -27.44 -31.57 -9.69
CA ALA A 1019 -26.86 -30.60 -10.60
C ALA A 1019 -27.87 -29.55 -11.09
N SER A 1020 -29.17 -29.88 -11.13
CA SER A 1020 -30.20 -28.95 -11.61
C SER A 1020 -30.33 -27.72 -10.70
N GLN A 1021 -30.30 -27.93 -9.39
CA GLN A 1021 -30.38 -26.85 -8.40
C GLN A 1021 -29.16 -25.91 -8.49
N TYR A 1022 -27.97 -26.47 -8.71
CA TYR A 1022 -26.74 -25.67 -8.91
C TYR A 1022 -26.90 -24.69 -10.09
N TYR A 1023 -27.35 -25.17 -11.25
CA TYR A 1023 -27.48 -24.32 -12.44
C TYR A 1023 -28.61 -23.30 -12.32
N GLN A 1024 -29.66 -23.58 -11.54
CA GLN A 1024 -30.70 -22.61 -11.23
C GLN A 1024 -30.12 -21.40 -10.48
N LEU A 1025 -29.37 -21.65 -9.41
CA LEU A 1025 -28.73 -20.59 -8.61
C LEU A 1025 -27.66 -19.83 -9.41
N LEU A 1026 -26.88 -20.53 -10.25
CA LEU A 1026 -25.82 -19.92 -11.05
C LEU A 1026 -26.32 -18.84 -12.03
N ARG A 1027 -27.62 -18.77 -12.34
CA ARG A 1027 -28.19 -17.72 -13.22
C ARG A 1027 -28.01 -16.30 -12.67
N GLY A 1028 -27.91 -16.13 -11.34
CA GLY A 1028 -27.66 -14.83 -10.70
C GLY A 1028 -26.35 -14.16 -11.14
N ARG A 1029 -25.42 -14.90 -11.75
CA ARG A 1029 -24.14 -14.36 -12.25
C ARG A 1029 -24.30 -13.24 -13.29
N HIS A 1030 -25.43 -13.16 -14.01
CA HIS A 1030 -25.64 -12.17 -15.07
C HIS A 1030 -25.62 -10.72 -14.57
N ASP A 1031 -25.85 -10.52 -13.28
CA ASP A 1031 -25.85 -9.19 -12.65
C ASP A 1031 -24.49 -8.84 -12.03
N LEU A 1032 -23.53 -9.77 -12.02
CA LEU A 1032 -22.19 -9.49 -11.54
C LEU A 1032 -21.38 -8.72 -12.60
N ALA A 1033 -20.81 -7.58 -12.20
CA ALA A 1033 -19.99 -6.75 -13.06
C ALA A 1033 -18.81 -7.52 -13.70
N ARG A 1034 -18.22 -8.48 -12.97
CA ARG A 1034 -17.15 -9.35 -13.48
C ARG A 1034 -17.62 -10.23 -14.63
N PHE A 1035 -18.82 -10.82 -14.51
CA PHE A 1035 -19.39 -11.65 -15.57
C PHE A 1035 -19.72 -10.81 -16.80
N GLN A 1036 -20.34 -9.64 -16.62
CA GLN A 1036 -20.67 -8.72 -17.71
C GLN A 1036 -19.42 -8.29 -18.48
N HIS A 1037 -18.37 -7.90 -17.76
CA HIS A 1037 -17.10 -7.51 -18.37
C HIS A 1037 -16.43 -8.69 -19.08
N GLY A 1038 -16.32 -9.85 -18.43
CA GLY A 1038 -15.74 -11.06 -19.03
C GLY A 1038 -16.48 -11.50 -20.30
N LEU A 1039 -17.82 -11.41 -20.31
CA LEU A 1039 -18.64 -11.70 -21.47
C LEU A 1039 -18.36 -10.71 -22.62
N ILE A 1040 -18.30 -9.40 -22.34
CA ILE A 1040 -18.01 -8.36 -23.35
C ILE A 1040 -16.62 -8.56 -23.95
N THR A 1041 -15.61 -8.75 -23.09
CA THR A 1041 -14.21 -8.95 -23.51
C THR A 1041 -14.06 -10.20 -24.36
N ILE A 1042 -14.51 -11.36 -23.89
CA ILE A 1042 -14.37 -12.63 -24.63
C ILE A 1042 -15.18 -12.62 -25.92
N ALA A 1043 -16.37 -12.01 -25.92
CA ALA A 1043 -17.15 -11.86 -27.14
C ALA A 1043 -16.42 -10.97 -28.16
N ARG A 1044 -15.78 -9.88 -27.72
CA ARG A 1044 -14.99 -9.00 -28.61
C ARG A 1044 -13.74 -9.72 -29.15
N GLU A 1045 -12.96 -10.36 -28.28
CA GLU A 1045 -11.73 -11.10 -28.64
C GLU A 1045 -11.99 -12.22 -29.64
N ARG A 1046 -13.12 -12.94 -29.51
CA ARG A 1046 -13.54 -13.98 -30.45
C ARG A 1046 -14.19 -13.45 -31.72
N GLY A 1047 -14.18 -12.13 -31.94
CA GLY A 1047 -14.76 -11.47 -33.11
C GLY A 1047 -16.30 -11.44 -33.11
N HIS A 1048 -16.97 -11.81 -32.02
CA HIS A 1048 -18.42 -11.74 -31.88
C HIS A 1048 -18.86 -10.31 -31.50
N LEU A 1049 -18.49 -9.31 -32.30
CA LEU A 1049 -18.74 -7.89 -32.03
C LEU A 1049 -20.22 -7.56 -31.81
N LYS A 1050 -21.13 -8.21 -32.55
CA LYS A 1050 -22.59 -8.04 -32.35
C LYS A 1050 -23.07 -8.54 -30.98
N LEU A 1051 -22.44 -9.59 -30.44
CA LEU A 1051 -22.74 -10.12 -29.11
C LEU A 1051 -22.16 -9.20 -28.02
N ALA A 1052 -20.93 -8.73 -28.21
CA ALA A 1052 -20.30 -7.76 -27.31
C ALA A 1052 -21.11 -6.45 -27.23
N LEU A 1053 -21.61 -5.96 -28.37
CA LEU A 1053 -22.48 -4.79 -28.44
C LEU A 1053 -23.79 -5.00 -27.65
N LYS A 1054 -24.48 -6.13 -27.86
CA LYS A 1054 -25.70 -6.47 -27.09
C LYS A 1054 -25.43 -6.59 -25.60
N ALA A 1055 -24.28 -7.12 -25.20
CA ALA A 1055 -23.89 -7.20 -23.79
C ALA A 1055 -23.61 -5.81 -23.19
N CYS A 1056 -23.02 -4.88 -23.96
CA CYS A 1056 -22.87 -3.49 -23.56
C CYS A 1056 -24.23 -2.81 -23.37
N GLU A 1057 -25.15 -2.98 -24.32
CA GLU A 1057 -26.51 -2.43 -24.25
C GLU A 1057 -27.31 -2.99 -23.07
N ALA A 1058 -27.26 -4.30 -22.85
CA ALA A 1058 -27.92 -4.93 -21.70
C ALA A 1058 -27.34 -4.46 -20.36
N THR A 1059 -26.03 -4.22 -20.31
CA THR A 1059 -25.36 -3.68 -19.11
C THR A 1059 -25.77 -2.23 -18.86
N LEU A 1060 -25.77 -1.39 -19.92
CA LEU A 1060 -26.14 0.02 -19.85
C LEU A 1060 -27.63 0.23 -19.56
N GLY A 1061 -28.48 -0.71 -19.98
CA GLY A 1061 -29.90 -0.73 -19.62
C GLY A 1061 -30.17 -1.06 -18.14
N LYS A 1062 -29.19 -1.63 -17.43
CA LYS A 1062 -29.29 -1.96 -15.99
C LYS A 1062 -28.55 -0.97 -15.10
N ARG A 1063 -27.48 -0.32 -15.59
CA ARG A 1063 -26.70 0.65 -14.81
C ARG A 1063 -25.99 1.66 -15.72
N SER A 1064 -25.83 2.90 -15.24
CA SER A 1064 -24.96 3.87 -15.90
C SER A 1064 -23.49 3.48 -15.71
N ALA A 1065 -22.79 3.23 -16.81
CA ALA A 1065 -21.37 2.87 -16.80
C ALA A 1065 -20.63 3.55 -17.97
N ARG A 1066 -19.92 4.66 -17.71
CA ARG A 1066 -19.20 5.44 -18.75
C ARG A 1066 -18.19 4.58 -19.52
N ASN A 1067 -17.46 3.70 -18.84
CA ASN A 1067 -16.52 2.78 -19.49
C ASN A 1067 -17.21 1.82 -20.49
N ILE A 1068 -18.42 1.34 -20.17
CA ILE A 1068 -19.20 0.49 -21.09
C ILE A 1068 -19.78 1.31 -22.24
N ARG A 1069 -20.12 2.59 -22.03
CA ARG A 1069 -20.52 3.52 -23.11
C ARG A 1069 -19.38 3.72 -24.12
N LEU A 1070 -18.16 3.98 -23.63
CA LEU A 1070 -16.98 4.12 -24.49
C LEU A 1070 -16.68 2.81 -25.25
N ILE A 1071 -16.72 1.65 -24.58
CA ILE A 1071 -16.54 0.35 -25.25
C ILE A 1071 -17.64 0.10 -26.29
N LYS A 1072 -18.87 0.53 -26.03
CA LYS A 1072 -19.98 0.45 -26.99
C LYS A 1072 -19.67 1.28 -28.23
N GLU A 1073 -19.24 2.53 -28.05
CA GLU A 1073 -18.85 3.43 -29.14
C GLU A 1073 -17.69 2.85 -29.97
N ASP A 1074 -16.66 2.31 -29.31
CA ASP A 1074 -15.55 1.62 -29.98
C ASP A 1074 -16.01 0.42 -30.81
N ILE A 1075 -16.88 -0.43 -30.25
CA ILE A 1075 -17.43 -1.60 -30.96
C ILE A 1075 -18.30 -1.15 -32.13
N GLN A 1076 -19.05 -0.06 -32.00
CA GLN A 1076 -19.85 0.51 -33.08
C GLN A 1076 -18.96 1.05 -34.20
N ALA A 1077 -17.86 1.75 -33.87
CA ALA A 1077 -16.87 2.19 -34.84
C ALA A 1077 -16.18 1.00 -35.54
N GLU A 1078 -15.83 -0.06 -34.78
CA GLU A 1078 -15.21 -1.28 -35.33
C GLU A 1078 -16.17 -2.05 -36.25
N LEU A 1079 -17.46 -2.10 -35.91
CA LEU A 1079 -18.49 -2.68 -36.78
C LEU A 1079 -18.69 -1.85 -38.05
N ALA A 1080 -18.72 -0.52 -37.94
CA ALA A 1080 -18.84 0.39 -39.07
C ALA A 1080 -17.64 0.33 -40.02
N ALA A 1081 -16.43 0.09 -39.50
CA ALA A 1081 -15.23 -0.09 -40.32
C ALA A 1081 -15.17 -1.46 -41.05
N LYS A 1082 -15.94 -2.45 -40.60
CA LYS A 1082 -16.00 -3.81 -41.17
C LYS A 1082 -17.20 -4.03 -42.12
N SER A 1083 -18.13 -3.10 -42.16
CA SER A 1083 -19.29 -3.04 -43.07
C SER A 1083 -19.00 -2.12 -44.23
#